data_AF-A0A9P5T0G4-F1
#
_entry.id   AF-A0A9P5T0G4-F1
#
_cell.length_a   1.000
_cell.length_b   1.000
_cell.length_c   1.000
_cell.angle_alpha   90.00
_cell.angle_beta   90.00
_cell.angle_gamma   90.00
#
_symmetry.space_group_name_H-M   'P 1'
#
loop_
_entity.id
_entity.type
_entity.pdbx_description
1 polymer ?
#
loop_
_entity_poly.entity_id
_entity_poly.type
_entity_poly.pdbx_seq_one_letter_code
_entity_poly.pdbx_strand_id
1 'polypeptide(L)'
;MRSFILVSAAIALAQASIIYRRDTCTVLANDVRLDCGNIASSQSSCIAAGCCWTPAYDGGAWCYYPTPINTTRPTAPDRSTIAAWLSSQYSYSVTQLLNALSPSGTVAGVVVAAQSQSNPDYWYHWARDGALTMDVVAKLYAKAVAAGDSSNANVYKTKIQSWIKFEAGLASRTNPSASITGNPADNVGEPKFNVDGSAFTGPWGRPQNDGPGLRVSTIMRFLDSYVSATGDTTYAASLSSQIQKDLDYIVRNYANTCTSGTPCFDLWEEKSAQHWYTEIVQRRGLLAGKSYFSKWVSNPTLVSSYQAASSSLETMMASHWNSTAGYINEMRDINGRKSPDAAIMLGSIHSFDSDNYNSPTNDQVLRTVWLYARYFKGHFAINQNRGSYAPLVGRYMEDVYNGGDGVNNDGAGPWLLATAGMAEFYYVAATSLFQAGSASVTANNQKVYQYFGVTANVGSTITGSSLVTLVNNLFGEGDAYLQTLSYWMGSSQAMTEQFNPKTGARQGAPHLTWSYASLITAKFARDTALTVLSGNPTTPTNSATVTATTIPASTTTTTTTVSPSPTAVTSKCNVAVSSRIDCGVIGTTEAQCKAKGCCWNPLPSGTNGPWCFNTGAVTTCSVAVSSRVDCGVVGITEAQCGAKGCCWSPLASGVSGPWCFNAVPA
;
A
#
# COMPACT_ATOMS: atom_id res chain seq x y z
N MET A 1 43.18 47.70 -57.79
CA MET A 1 42.34 48.58 -56.94
C MET A 1 41.15 47.79 -56.43
N ARG A 2 40.96 47.79 -55.11
CA ARG A 2 39.73 47.54 -54.33
C ARG A 2 38.99 46.20 -54.51
N SER A 3 39.18 45.32 -53.52
CA SER A 3 38.27 44.24 -53.13
C SER A 3 36.93 44.79 -52.63
N PHE A 4 35.81 44.21 -53.06
CA PHE A 4 34.48 44.48 -52.53
C PHE A 4 34.01 43.32 -51.66
N ILE A 5 33.70 43.64 -50.40
CA ILE A 5 33.05 42.77 -49.42
C ILE A 5 31.54 42.94 -49.60
N LEU A 6 30.82 41.84 -49.84
CA LEU A 6 29.36 41.77 -49.80
C LEU A 6 28.92 41.43 -48.37
N VAL A 7 28.20 42.35 -47.73
CA VAL A 7 27.51 42.13 -46.45
C VAL A 7 26.04 41.86 -46.77
N SER A 8 25.57 40.65 -46.48
CA SER A 8 24.15 40.28 -46.54
C SER A 8 23.48 40.61 -45.21
N ALA A 9 22.50 41.51 -45.23
CA ALA A 9 21.68 41.86 -44.07
C ALA A 9 20.63 40.77 -43.81
N ALA A 10 20.67 40.15 -42.64
CA ALA A 10 19.60 39.29 -42.13
C ALA A 10 18.59 40.15 -41.36
N ILE A 11 17.34 40.17 -41.85
CA ILE A 11 16.21 40.79 -41.16
C ILE A 11 15.77 39.82 -40.04
N ALA A 12 16.10 40.15 -38.79
CA ALA A 12 15.52 39.51 -37.62
C ALA A 12 14.16 40.15 -37.32
N LEU A 13 13.08 39.42 -37.57
CA LEU A 13 11.76 39.72 -37.03
C LEU A 13 11.80 39.46 -35.52
N ALA A 14 12.09 40.48 -34.73
CA ALA A 14 11.86 40.46 -33.29
C ALA A 14 10.35 40.47 -33.03
N GLN A 15 9.76 39.30 -32.76
CA GLN A 15 8.50 39.27 -32.03
C GLN A 15 8.80 39.81 -30.63
N ALA A 16 8.36 41.04 -30.37
CA ALA A 16 8.35 41.62 -29.04
C ALA A 16 7.36 40.82 -28.18
N SER A 17 7.85 39.75 -27.55
CA SER A 17 7.16 39.15 -26.41
C SER A 17 7.04 40.24 -25.36
N ILE A 18 5.82 40.66 -25.07
CA ILE A 18 5.52 41.58 -23.97
C ILE A 18 6.03 40.91 -22.68
N ILE A 19 7.18 41.34 -22.19
CA ILE A 19 7.70 40.95 -20.88
C ILE A 19 6.80 41.65 -19.87
N TYR A 20 5.76 40.96 -19.41
CA TYR A 20 5.02 41.36 -18.23
C TYR A 20 5.97 41.21 -17.03
N ARG A 21 6.74 42.25 -16.69
CA ARG A 21 7.31 42.37 -15.35
C ARG A 21 6.13 42.48 -14.39
N ARG A 22 5.81 41.40 -13.68
CA ARG A 22 4.85 41.44 -12.58
C ARG A 22 5.59 41.84 -11.32
N ASP A 23 5.41 43.08 -10.89
CA ASP A 23 6.07 43.67 -9.73
C ASP A 23 5.60 43.13 -8.36
N THR A 24 4.72 42.11 -8.30
CA THR A 24 4.39 41.45 -7.02
C THR A 24 4.14 39.96 -7.19
N CYS A 25 5.13 39.15 -6.81
CA CYS A 25 4.94 37.74 -6.55
C CYS A 25 4.40 37.56 -5.12
N THR A 26 3.16 37.09 -4.98
CA THR A 26 2.66 36.64 -3.68
C THR A 26 3.47 35.43 -3.24
N VAL A 27 4.06 35.49 -2.04
CA VAL A 27 4.75 34.34 -1.46
C VAL A 27 3.72 33.26 -1.13
N LEU A 28 3.73 32.18 -1.91
CA LEU A 28 2.86 31.02 -1.69
C LEU A 28 3.50 30.03 -0.70
N ALA A 29 2.67 29.41 0.13
CA ALA A 29 3.09 28.27 0.95
C ALA A 29 3.50 27.08 0.07
N ASN A 30 4.51 26.31 0.49
CA ASN A 30 5.13 25.28 -0.37
C ASN A 30 4.14 24.23 -0.86
N ASP A 31 3.15 23.88 -0.04
CA ASP A 31 2.10 22.91 -0.32
C ASP A 31 1.05 23.37 -1.34
N VAL A 32 1.06 24.64 -1.74
CA VAL A 32 0.16 25.20 -2.77
C VAL A 32 0.92 25.66 -4.02
N ARG A 33 2.24 25.47 -4.07
CA ARG A 33 3.08 25.88 -5.20
C ARG A 33 2.91 24.91 -6.37
N LEU A 34 2.70 25.47 -7.55
CA LEU A 34 2.80 24.76 -8.83
C LEU A 34 4.22 24.96 -9.35
N ASP A 35 4.99 23.88 -9.47
CA ASP A 35 6.35 23.95 -9.98
C ASP A 35 6.35 24.58 -11.38
N CYS A 36 7.15 25.63 -11.56
CA CYS A 36 7.29 26.31 -12.84
C CYS A 36 8.10 25.51 -13.87
N GLY A 37 8.56 24.30 -13.49
CA GLY A 37 9.28 23.36 -14.33
C GLY A 37 10.78 23.64 -14.41
N ASN A 38 11.47 22.86 -15.25
CA ASN A 38 12.93 22.94 -15.46
C ASN A 38 13.42 24.19 -16.22
N ILE A 39 12.57 25.19 -16.38
CA ILE A 39 12.85 26.39 -17.20
C ILE A 39 13.93 27.27 -16.54
N ALA A 40 14.23 27.03 -15.25
CA ALA A 40 15.10 27.87 -14.45
C ALA A 40 16.14 27.08 -13.64
N SER A 41 17.41 27.43 -13.81
CA SER A 41 18.52 26.98 -12.95
C SER A 41 18.93 28.01 -11.89
N SER A 42 18.35 29.22 -11.94
CA SER A 42 18.60 30.34 -11.04
C SER A 42 17.33 31.14 -10.75
N GLN A 43 17.35 31.95 -9.69
CA GLN A 43 16.31 32.96 -9.42
C GLN A 43 16.06 33.85 -10.64
N SER A 44 17.12 34.30 -11.31
CA SER A 44 17.06 35.16 -12.48
C SER A 44 16.29 34.50 -13.63
N SER A 45 16.62 33.25 -13.94
CA SER A 45 15.92 32.49 -14.99
C SER A 45 14.48 32.15 -14.61
N CYS A 46 14.19 31.98 -13.31
CA CYS A 46 12.83 31.73 -12.82
C CYS A 46 11.92 32.95 -13.08
N ILE A 47 12.39 34.13 -12.68
CA ILE A 47 11.67 35.38 -12.90
C ILE A 47 11.56 35.68 -14.40
N ALA A 48 12.61 35.40 -15.18
CA ALA A 48 12.59 35.57 -16.64
C ALA A 48 11.57 34.64 -17.34
N ALA A 49 11.33 33.45 -16.78
CA ALA A 49 10.29 32.53 -17.25
C ALA A 49 8.85 32.96 -16.86
N GLY A 50 8.68 34.11 -16.20
CA GLY A 50 7.39 34.62 -15.76
C GLY A 50 6.87 33.99 -14.46
N CYS A 51 7.75 33.30 -13.73
CA CYS A 51 7.44 32.60 -12.49
C CYS A 51 7.80 33.45 -11.26
N CYS A 52 7.34 32.99 -10.10
CA CYS A 52 7.70 33.50 -8.79
C CYS A 52 8.80 32.69 -8.16
N TRP A 53 9.63 33.38 -7.37
CA TRP A 53 10.76 32.78 -6.68
C TRP A 53 10.64 32.99 -5.18
N THR A 54 10.84 31.91 -4.41
CA THR A 54 11.03 31.97 -2.96
C THR A 54 11.84 30.75 -2.53
N PRO A 55 12.79 30.86 -1.59
CA PRO A 55 13.48 29.69 -1.07
C PRO A 55 12.49 28.61 -0.63
N ALA A 56 12.74 27.37 -1.05
CA ALA A 56 12.04 26.19 -0.57
C ALA A 56 13.03 25.36 0.24
N TYR A 57 12.82 25.32 1.55
CA TYR A 57 13.73 24.63 2.46
C TYR A 57 13.35 23.17 2.69
N ASP A 58 12.27 22.70 2.07
CA ASP A 58 11.62 21.42 2.32
C ASP A 58 11.42 20.58 1.05
N GLY A 59 12.23 20.84 0.02
CA GLY A 59 12.13 20.16 -1.28
C GLY A 59 10.97 20.64 -2.18
N GLY A 60 10.12 21.56 -1.71
CA GLY A 60 9.07 22.16 -2.53
C GLY A 60 9.61 23.01 -3.68
N ALA A 61 8.71 23.43 -4.59
CA ALA A 61 9.10 24.27 -5.72
C ALA A 61 9.63 25.64 -5.25
N TRP A 62 10.90 25.92 -5.51
CA TRP A 62 11.51 27.24 -5.25
C TRP A 62 11.19 28.23 -6.37
N CYS A 63 10.98 27.72 -7.59
CA CYS A 63 10.45 28.44 -8.74
C CYS A 63 9.04 27.95 -9.03
N TYR A 64 8.03 28.81 -8.93
CA TYR A 64 6.63 28.39 -9.00
C TYR A 64 5.76 29.39 -9.77
N TYR A 65 4.69 28.89 -10.40
CA TYR A 65 3.71 29.78 -11.02
C TYR A 65 3.01 30.63 -9.95
N PRO A 66 2.67 31.90 -10.23
CA PRO A 66 1.98 32.78 -9.27
C PRO A 66 0.57 32.28 -8.90
N THR A 67 0.02 31.34 -9.66
CA THR A 67 -1.31 30.78 -9.43
C THR A 67 -1.22 29.61 -8.47
N PRO A 68 -1.87 29.66 -7.29
CA PRO A 68 -1.86 28.56 -6.34
C PRO A 68 -2.66 27.35 -6.85
N ILE A 69 -2.22 26.16 -6.48
CA ILE A 69 -2.97 24.92 -6.75
C ILE A 69 -4.18 24.86 -5.83
N ASN A 70 -5.28 24.30 -6.36
CA ASN A 70 -6.43 23.95 -5.53
C ASN A 70 -6.03 22.89 -4.49
N THR A 71 -5.89 23.27 -3.22
CA THR A 71 -5.62 22.34 -2.11
C THR A 71 -6.86 21.92 -1.34
N THR A 72 -8.04 22.13 -1.91
CA THR A 72 -9.29 21.58 -1.38
C THR A 72 -9.18 20.07 -1.26
N ARG A 73 -9.77 19.54 -0.19
CA ARG A 73 -9.87 18.10 0.06
C ARG A 73 -10.56 17.41 -1.14
N PRO A 74 -10.05 16.25 -1.61
CA PRO A 74 -10.72 15.50 -2.65
C PRO A 74 -12.13 15.09 -2.21
N THR A 75 -13.05 15.08 -3.17
CA THR A 75 -14.39 14.51 -2.93
C THR A 75 -14.27 13.00 -2.86
N ALA A 76 -14.83 12.39 -1.82
CA ALA A 76 -14.85 10.94 -1.70
C ALA A 76 -15.61 10.33 -2.90
N PRO A 77 -15.06 9.31 -3.58
CA PRO A 77 -15.75 8.65 -4.69
C PRO A 77 -16.94 7.82 -4.20
N ASP A 78 -17.76 7.35 -5.14
CA ASP A 78 -18.76 6.32 -4.85
C ASP A 78 -18.05 5.02 -4.40
N ARG A 79 -18.43 4.56 -3.20
CA ARG A 79 -17.87 3.35 -2.57
C ARG A 79 -18.05 2.10 -3.43
N SER A 80 -19.14 2.02 -4.21
CA SER A 80 -19.45 0.86 -5.07
C SER A 80 -18.47 0.76 -6.24
N THR A 81 -18.11 1.89 -6.85
CA THR A 81 -17.12 1.98 -7.93
C THR A 81 -15.75 1.48 -7.47
N ILE A 82 -15.31 1.92 -6.29
CA ILE A 82 -14.03 1.47 -5.72
C ILE A 82 -14.09 0.00 -5.33
N ALA A 83 -15.20 -0.47 -4.75
CA ALA A 83 -15.36 -1.87 -4.36
C ALA A 83 -15.24 -2.82 -5.56
N ALA A 84 -15.85 -2.49 -6.69
CA ALA A 84 -15.79 -3.31 -7.90
C ALA A 84 -14.36 -3.42 -8.46
N TRP A 85 -13.66 -2.29 -8.61
CA TRP A 85 -12.27 -2.28 -9.07
C TRP A 85 -11.35 -3.03 -8.09
N LEU A 86 -11.47 -2.73 -6.80
CA LEU A 86 -10.60 -3.29 -5.76
C LEU A 86 -10.80 -4.79 -5.61
N SER A 87 -12.01 -5.32 -5.82
CA SER A 87 -12.26 -6.76 -5.78
C SER A 87 -11.49 -7.49 -6.89
N SER A 88 -11.60 -7.01 -8.14
CA SER A 88 -10.89 -7.59 -9.27
C SER A 88 -9.37 -7.45 -9.11
N GLN A 89 -8.93 -6.25 -8.75
CA GLN A 89 -7.52 -5.96 -8.57
C GLN A 89 -6.92 -6.76 -7.40
N TYR A 90 -7.65 -6.95 -6.30
CA TYR A 90 -7.19 -7.77 -5.17
C TYR A 90 -6.91 -9.22 -5.58
N SER A 91 -7.83 -9.86 -6.30
CA SER A 91 -7.62 -11.23 -6.78
C SER A 91 -6.36 -11.33 -7.64
N TYR A 92 -6.17 -10.38 -8.57
CA TYR A 92 -4.97 -10.32 -9.39
C TYR A 92 -3.71 -10.10 -8.54
N SER A 93 -3.73 -9.14 -7.61
CA SER A 93 -2.60 -8.83 -6.73
C SER A 93 -2.19 -10.02 -5.86
N VAL A 94 -3.15 -10.78 -5.31
CA VAL A 94 -2.84 -12.00 -4.55
C VAL A 94 -2.16 -13.03 -5.46
N THR A 95 -2.69 -13.27 -6.66
CA THR A 95 -2.05 -14.19 -7.62
C THR A 95 -0.62 -13.76 -7.95
N GLN A 96 -0.39 -12.49 -8.28
CA GLN A 96 0.95 -12.00 -8.61
C GLN A 96 1.90 -12.05 -7.42
N LEU A 97 1.43 -11.70 -6.22
CA LEU A 97 2.20 -11.82 -4.99
C LEU A 97 2.64 -13.28 -4.78
N LEU A 98 1.74 -14.25 -4.92
CA LEU A 98 2.06 -15.67 -4.74
C LEU A 98 3.00 -16.22 -5.82
N ASN A 99 2.95 -15.67 -7.05
CA ASN A 99 3.85 -16.00 -8.15
C ASN A 99 5.29 -15.50 -7.92
N ALA A 100 5.48 -14.48 -7.09
CA ALA A 100 6.80 -14.01 -6.69
C ALA A 100 7.46 -14.87 -5.60
N LEU A 101 6.72 -15.85 -5.05
CA LEU A 101 7.19 -16.74 -3.98
C LEU A 101 7.71 -18.05 -4.56
N SER A 102 9.04 -18.22 -4.52
CA SER A 102 9.77 -19.35 -5.09
C SER A 102 9.45 -19.58 -6.59
N PRO A 103 9.56 -18.55 -7.44
CA PRO A 103 9.35 -18.72 -8.88
C PRO A 103 10.38 -19.69 -9.47
N SER A 104 10.11 -20.17 -10.68
CA SER A 104 11.06 -21.05 -11.39
C SER A 104 12.43 -20.38 -11.51
N GLY A 105 13.49 -21.14 -11.23
CA GLY A 105 14.88 -20.63 -11.24
C GLY A 105 15.37 -20.08 -9.89
N THR A 106 14.57 -20.17 -8.82
CA THR A 106 14.99 -19.80 -7.46
C THR A 106 15.02 -21.01 -6.53
N VAL A 107 15.73 -20.90 -5.41
CA VAL A 107 15.58 -21.87 -4.31
C VAL A 107 14.25 -21.65 -3.57
N ALA A 108 13.78 -22.70 -2.89
CA ALA A 108 12.53 -22.65 -2.14
C ALA A 108 12.62 -21.65 -0.98
N GLY A 109 11.55 -20.89 -0.77
CA GLY A 109 11.43 -19.84 0.26
C GLY A 109 11.87 -18.45 -0.18
N VAL A 110 12.50 -18.32 -1.36
CA VAL A 110 12.83 -17.00 -1.93
C VAL A 110 11.56 -16.21 -2.23
N VAL A 111 11.61 -14.92 -1.94
CA VAL A 111 10.67 -13.90 -2.44
C VAL A 111 11.45 -13.00 -3.38
N VAL A 112 11.09 -12.95 -4.66
CA VAL A 112 11.73 -12.00 -5.60
C VAL A 112 11.07 -10.63 -5.50
N ALA A 113 11.85 -9.55 -5.53
CA ALA A 113 11.31 -8.19 -5.52
C ALA A 113 10.51 -7.91 -6.80
N ALA A 114 11.03 -8.32 -7.96
CA ALA A 114 10.31 -8.39 -9.23
C ALA A 114 10.89 -9.50 -10.10
N GLN A 115 10.16 -9.91 -11.15
CA GLN A 115 10.69 -10.88 -12.14
C GLN A 115 11.65 -10.25 -13.17
N SER A 116 11.87 -8.93 -13.08
CA SER A 116 12.74 -8.19 -13.98
C SER A 116 14.21 -8.51 -13.73
N GLN A 117 14.93 -8.91 -14.77
CA GLN A 117 16.37 -9.22 -14.74
C GLN A 117 17.23 -8.15 -15.43
N SER A 118 16.62 -7.04 -15.86
CA SER A 118 17.32 -5.94 -16.53
C SER A 118 16.44 -4.68 -16.54
N ASN A 119 17.06 -3.50 -16.38
CA ASN A 119 16.43 -2.17 -16.55
C ASN A 119 15.05 -1.99 -15.86
N PRO A 120 14.96 -2.17 -14.53
CA PRO A 120 16.04 -2.50 -13.59
C PRO A 120 16.14 -4.02 -13.32
N ASP A 121 17.32 -4.49 -12.90
CA ASP A 121 17.52 -5.87 -12.46
C ASP A 121 17.15 -6.03 -10.98
N TYR A 122 15.95 -6.57 -10.75
CA TYR A 122 15.32 -6.77 -9.45
C TYR A 122 15.11 -8.26 -9.15
N TRP A 123 15.79 -9.15 -9.88
CA TRP A 123 15.76 -10.59 -9.69
C TRP A 123 16.64 -11.02 -8.52
N TYR A 124 16.33 -10.51 -7.34
CA TYR A 124 16.98 -10.83 -6.08
C TYR A 124 15.96 -10.93 -4.96
N HIS A 125 16.41 -11.51 -3.86
CA HIS A 125 15.68 -11.51 -2.60
C HIS A 125 16.15 -10.37 -1.72
N TRP A 126 15.29 -9.37 -1.48
CA TRP A 126 15.52 -8.37 -0.43
C TRP A 126 14.89 -8.82 0.88
N ALA A 127 15.62 -8.69 1.99
CA ALA A 127 15.15 -9.09 3.31
C ALA A 127 13.90 -8.30 3.73
N ARG A 128 13.85 -6.99 3.43
CA ARG A 128 12.69 -6.12 3.67
C ARG A 128 11.47 -6.57 2.85
N ASP A 129 11.60 -6.65 1.54
CA ASP A 129 10.52 -7.05 0.63
C ASP A 129 10.02 -8.46 0.95
N GLY A 130 10.94 -9.38 1.26
CA GLY A 130 10.65 -10.72 1.74
C GLY A 130 9.78 -10.70 2.99
N ALA A 131 10.21 -10.00 4.04
CA ALA A 131 9.45 -9.89 5.28
C ALA A 131 8.08 -9.23 5.07
N LEU A 132 8.00 -8.08 4.38
CA LEU A 132 6.75 -7.36 4.14
C LEU A 132 5.76 -8.18 3.29
N THR A 133 6.26 -8.88 2.28
CA THR A 133 5.43 -9.78 1.46
C THR A 133 4.91 -10.95 2.30
N MET A 134 5.76 -11.54 3.13
CA MET A 134 5.37 -12.67 3.96
C MET A 134 4.48 -12.27 5.14
N ASP A 135 4.49 -11.01 5.57
CA ASP A 135 3.48 -10.45 6.49
C ASP A 135 2.08 -10.50 5.86
N VAL A 136 1.97 -10.21 4.56
CA VAL A 136 0.71 -10.38 3.81
C VAL A 136 0.31 -11.85 3.73
N VAL A 137 1.24 -12.76 3.48
CA VAL A 137 0.97 -14.21 3.48
C VAL A 137 0.51 -14.69 4.86
N ALA A 138 1.09 -14.18 5.95
CA ALA A 138 0.66 -14.48 7.32
C ALA A 138 -0.78 -13.98 7.58
N LYS A 139 -1.14 -12.79 7.10
CA LYS A 139 -2.51 -12.26 7.16
C LYS A 139 -3.50 -13.09 6.32
N LEU A 140 -3.09 -13.53 5.13
CA LEU A 140 -3.88 -14.43 4.28
C LEU A 140 -4.09 -15.80 4.95
N TYR A 141 -3.05 -16.34 5.58
CA TYR A 141 -3.15 -17.57 6.38
C TYR A 141 -4.17 -17.41 7.52
N ALA A 142 -4.07 -16.35 8.32
CA ALA A 142 -5.00 -16.08 9.41
C ALA A 142 -6.45 -15.97 8.91
N LYS A 143 -6.69 -15.27 7.78
CA LYS A 143 -8.01 -15.16 7.15
C LYS A 143 -8.53 -16.52 6.66
N ALA A 144 -7.69 -17.33 6.02
CA ALA A 144 -8.08 -18.67 5.54
C ALA A 144 -8.44 -19.60 6.71
N VAL A 145 -7.66 -19.57 7.79
CA VAL A 145 -7.98 -20.30 9.03
C VAL A 145 -9.32 -19.86 9.60
N ALA A 146 -9.54 -18.55 9.76
CA ALA A 146 -10.79 -18.01 10.29
C ALA A 146 -12.02 -18.35 9.43
N ALA A 147 -11.82 -18.51 8.11
CA ALA A 147 -12.86 -18.91 7.17
C ALA A 147 -13.06 -20.44 7.06
N GLY A 148 -12.25 -21.26 7.75
CA GLY A 148 -12.26 -22.72 7.60
C GLY A 148 -11.75 -23.21 6.23
N ASP A 149 -11.03 -22.37 5.47
CA ASP A 149 -10.46 -22.71 4.17
C ASP A 149 -9.10 -23.41 4.34
N SER A 150 -9.16 -24.69 4.69
CA SER A 150 -7.98 -25.52 4.92
C SER A 150 -7.06 -25.62 3.70
N SER A 151 -7.60 -25.52 2.47
CA SER A 151 -6.81 -25.63 1.25
C SER A 151 -5.87 -24.44 1.10
N ASN A 152 -6.41 -23.22 1.15
CA ASN A 152 -5.59 -22.01 1.08
C ASN A 152 -4.72 -21.83 2.33
N ALA A 153 -5.24 -22.16 3.52
CA ALA A 153 -4.45 -22.13 4.74
C ALA A 153 -3.20 -23.01 4.62
N ASN A 154 -3.30 -24.20 4.02
CA ASN A 154 -2.15 -25.06 3.79
C ASN A 154 -1.16 -24.46 2.78
N VAL A 155 -1.63 -23.85 1.69
CA VAL A 155 -0.78 -23.15 0.71
C VAL A 155 0.03 -22.02 1.37
N TYR A 156 -0.64 -21.16 2.14
CA TYR A 156 0.03 -20.03 2.81
C TYR A 156 1.01 -20.50 3.88
N LYS A 157 0.62 -21.49 4.69
CA LYS A 157 1.48 -22.14 5.69
C LYS A 157 2.76 -22.70 5.04
N THR A 158 2.64 -23.46 3.96
CA THR A 158 3.81 -24.03 3.28
C THR A 158 4.73 -22.95 2.74
N LYS A 159 4.19 -21.88 2.15
CA LYS A 159 4.99 -20.77 1.63
C LYS A 159 5.75 -20.04 2.74
N ILE A 160 5.10 -19.74 3.86
CA ILE A 160 5.75 -19.04 4.99
C ILE A 160 6.76 -19.89 5.73
N GLN A 161 6.48 -21.18 5.96
CA GLN A 161 7.47 -22.09 6.55
C GLN A 161 8.69 -22.29 5.63
N SER A 162 8.48 -22.29 4.30
CA SER A 162 9.59 -22.33 3.34
C SER A 162 10.45 -21.07 3.39
N TRP A 163 9.85 -19.88 3.49
CA TRP A 163 10.57 -18.62 3.65
C TRP A 163 11.33 -18.54 4.98
N ILE A 164 10.70 -18.93 6.09
CA ILE A 164 11.37 -18.99 7.42
C ILE A 164 12.63 -19.86 7.34
N LYS A 165 12.52 -21.03 6.71
CA LYS A 165 13.66 -21.95 6.50
C LYS A 165 14.74 -21.33 5.60
N PHE A 166 14.35 -20.62 4.55
CA PHE A 166 15.28 -19.94 3.66
C PHE A 166 16.06 -18.83 4.39
N GLU A 167 15.36 -17.96 5.12
CA GLU A 167 15.95 -16.92 5.97
C GLU A 167 16.90 -17.50 7.01
N ALA A 168 16.58 -18.65 7.61
CA ALA A 168 17.46 -19.33 8.57
C ALA A 168 18.77 -19.76 7.89
N GLY A 169 18.67 -20.22 6.64
CA GLY A 169 19.83 -20.52 5.81
C GLY A 169 20.68 -19.29 5.51
N LEU A 170 20.07 -18.16 5.15
CA LEU A 170 20.79 -16.89 4.95
C LEU A 170 21.49 -16.41 6.21
N ALA A 171 20.82 -16.52 7.36
CA ALA A 171 21.37 -16.19 8.67
C ALA A 171 22.58 -17.05 9.06
N SER A 172 22.87 -18.17 8.37
CA SER A 172 24.08 -18.96 8.59
C SER A 172 25.27 -18.60 7.67
N ARG A 173 25.06 -17.74 6.67
CA ARG A 173 26.04 -17.43 5.62
C ARG A 173 26.75 -16.10 5.87
N THR A 174 28.07 -16.08 5.71
CA THR A 174 28.84 -14.83 5.69
C THR A 174 28.48 -14.00 4.47
N ASN A 175 28.40 -12.68 4.63
CA ASN A 175 28.13 -11.71 3.58
C ASN A 175 28.87 -10.39 3.86
N PRO A 176 28.86 -9.44 2.91
CA PRO A 176 29.60 -8.18 3.07
C PRO A 176 29.20 -7.36 4.30
N SER A 177 27.93 -7.35 4.73
CA SER A 177 27.52 -6.68 5.98
C SER A 177 28.29 -7.18 7.20
N ALA A 178 28.48 -8.50 7.34
CA ALA A 178 29.27 -9.06 8.44
C ALA A 178 30.75 -8.63 8.43
N SER A 179 31.31 -8.41 7.24
CA SER A 179 32.67 -7.87 7.09
C SER A 179 32.75 -6.39 7.48
N ILE A 180 31.73 -5.60 7.13
CA ILE A 180 31.66 -4.17 7.43
C ILE A 180 31.49 -3.91 8.94
N THR A 181 30.68 -4.71 9.63
CA THR A 181 30.50 -4.57 11.08
C THR A 181 31.64 -5.22 11.89
N GLY A 182 32.45 -6.07 11.25
CA GLY A 182 33.47 -6.88 11.93
C GLY A 182 32.89 -8.02 12.78
N ASN A 183 31.59 -8.30 12.67
CA ASN A 183 30.90 -9.34 13.45
C ASN A 183 30.19 -10.35 12.52
N PRO A 184 30.62 -11.62 12.49
CA PRO A 184 29.98 -12.67 11.69
C PRO A 184 28.49 -12.88 11.97
N ALA A 185 28.00 -12.52 13.15
CA ALA A 185 26.59 -12.65 13.53
C ALA A 185 25.69 -11.57 12.91
N ASP A 186 26.27 -10.53 12.32
CA ASP A 186 25.54 -9.37 11.77
C ASP A 186 25.17 -9.52 10.30
N ASN A 187 25.39 -10.72 9.74
CA ASN A 187 25.00 -11.08 8.40
C ASN A 187 23.47 -10.94 8.14
N VAL A 188 22.65 -10.94 9.19
CA VAL A 188 21.20 -10.73 9.11
C VAL A 188 20.79 -9.30 8.72
N GLY A 189 21.72 -8.34 8.77
CA GLY A 189 21.54 -6.96 8.31
C GLY A 189 21.95 -6.73 6.85
N GLU A 190 22.26 -7.78 6.08
CA GLU A 190 22.47 -7.67 4.64
C GLU A 190 21.13 -7.42 3.93
N PRO A 191 21.03 -6.39 3.08
CA PRO A 191 19.74 -6.01 2.47
C PRO A 191 19.22 -7.05 1.49
N LYS A 192 20.10 -7.65 0.69
CA LYS A 192 19.71 -8.51 -0.42
C LYS A 192 20.65 -9.68 -0.69
N PHE A 193 20.09 -10.71 -1.34
CA PHE A 193 20.74 -11.97 -1.65
C PHE A 193 20.35 -12.43 -3.06
N ASN A 194 21.22 -13.24 -3.67
CA ASN A 194 20.90 -13.88 -4.95
C ASN A 194 19.75 -14.89 -4.77
N VAL A 195 18.99 -15.14 -5.84
CA VAL A 195 17.83 -16.05 -5.79
C VAL A 195 18.19 -17.53 -5.61
N ASP A 196 19.47 -17.88 -5.69
CA ASP A 196 20.00 -19.20 -5.33
C ASP A 196 20.34 -19.32 -3.83
N GLY A 197 20.18 -18.22 -3.08
CA GLY A 197 20.50 -18.10 -1.66
C GLY A 197 21.96 -17.74 -1.36
N SER A 198 22.79 -17.53 -2.38
CA SER A 198 24.17 -17.03 -2.19
C SER A 198 24.19 -15.54 -1.82
N ALA A 199 25.27 -15.11 -1.16
CA ALA A 199 25.45 -13.71 -0.81
C ALA A 199 25.62 -12.84 -2.06
N PHE A 200 24.96 -11.68 -2.10
CA PHE A 200 25.23 -10.68 -3.12
C PHE A 200 26.51 -9.91 -2.75
N THR A 201 27.57 -10.08 -3.54
CA THR A 201 28.92 -9.54 -3.24
C THR A 201 29.22 -8.19 -3.91
N GLY A 202 28.32 -7.70 -4.77
CA GLY A 202 28.49 -6.42 -5.46
C GLY A 202 28.36 -5.19 -4.53
N PRO A 203 28.77 -3.99 -4.98
CA PRO A 203 28.54 -2.75 -4.26
C PRO A 203 27.04 -2.51 -4.00
N TRP A 204 26.70 -2.05 -2.80
CA TRP A 204 25.31 -1.78 -2.40
C TRP A 204 25.26 -0.93 -1.12
N GLY A 205 24.15 -0.24 -0.90
CA GLY A 205 23.88 0.47 0.35
C GLY A 205 23.59 -0.50 1.48
N ARG A 206 24.62 -0.89 2.24
CA ARG A 206 24.56 -1.88 3.32
C ARG A 206 25.36 -1.45 4.56
N PRO A 207 25.06 -1.98 5.75
CA PRO A 207 23.86 -2.77 6.09
C PRO A 207 22.57 -1.94 6.01
N GLN A 208 21.43 -2.63 5.99
CA GLN A 208 20.11 -2.05 6.23
C GLN A 208 19.48 -2.76 7.41
N ASN A 209 19.23 -1.99 8.46
CA ASN A 209 19.01 -2.55 9.80
C ASN A 209 17.53 -2.81 10.09
N ASP A 210 16.64 -2.57 9.13
CA ASP A 210 15.19 -2.71 9.21
C ASP A 210 14.73 -4.18 9.02
N GLY A 211 15.41 -4.92 8.13
CA GLY A 211 15.09 -6.30 7.77
C GLY A 211 14.87 -7.25 8.97
N PRO A 212 15.79 -7.30 9.96
CA PRO A 212 15.62 -8.14 11.16
C PRO A 212 14.34 -7.85 11.96
N GLY A 213 13.98 -6.56 12.14
CA GLY A 213 12.77 -6.18 12.87
C GLY A 213 11.49 -6.62 12.14
N LEU A 214 11.47 -6.42 10.82
CA LEU A 214 10.38 -6.86 9.95
C LEU A 214 10.23 -8.38 9.92
N ARG A 215 11.35 -9.12 9.83
CA ARG A 215 11.35 -10.59 9.81
C ARG A 215 10.81 -11.17 11.11
N VAL A 216 11.27 -10.70 12.26
CA VAL A 216 10.76 -11.16 13.57
C VAL A 216 9.27 -10.86 13.73
N SER A 217 8.83 -9.65 13.34
CA SER A 217 7.43 -9.26 13.42
C SER A 217 6.53 -10.15 12.55
N THR A 218 7.00 -10.48 11.35
CA THR A 218 6.30 -11.35 10.40
C THR A 218 6.17 -12.78 10.92
N ILE A 219 7.27 -13.34 11.44
CA ILE A 219 7.28 -14.69 12.04
C ILE A 219 6.31 -14.74 13.22
N MET A 220 6.37 -13.75 14.12
CA MET A 220 5.47 -13.68 15.28
C MET A 220 3.99 -13.66 14.86
N ARG A 221 3.64 -12.84 13.84
CA ARG A 221 2.26 -12.75 13.33
C ARG A 221 1.76 -14.09 12.78
N PHE A 222 2.61 -14.81 12.06
CA PHE A 222 2.28 -16.15 11.57
C PHE A 222 2.10 -17.13 12.74
N LEU A 223 3.05 -17.17 13.68
CA LEU A 223 3.04 -18.09 14.81
C LEU A 223 1.80 -17.92 15.69
N ASP A 224 1.35 -16.69 15.95
CA ASP A 224 0.13 -16.44 16.72
C ASP A 224 -1.09 -17.14 16.08
N SER A 225 -1.25 -17.04 14.77
CA SER A 225 -2.34 -17.71 14.05
C SER A 225 -2.12 -19.22 13.93
N TYR A 226 -0.87 -19.65 13.69
CA TYR A 226 -0.51 -21.05 13.48
C TYR A 226 -0.69 -21.87 14.76
N VAL A 227 -0.17 -21.39 15.89
CA VAL A 227 -0.30 -22.07 17.17
C VAL A 227 -1.76 -22.07 17.63
N SER A 228 -2.49 -20.98 17.43
CA SER A 228 -3.93 -20.94 17.75
C SER A 228 -4.73 -21.97 16.95
N ALA A 229 -4.36 -22.22 15.69
CA ALA A 229 -5.06 -23.16 14.82
C ALA A 229 -4.64 -24.63 15.02
N THR A 230 -3.38 -24.88 15.38
CA THR A 230 -2.80 -26.24 15.35
C THR A 230 -2.39 -26.77 16.73
N GLY A 231 -2.20 -25.90 17.72
CA GLY A 231 -1.62 -26.26 19.02
C GLY A 231 -0.12 -26.56 18.99
N ASP A 232 0.55 -26.42 17.84
CA ASP A 232 1.95 -26.81 17.65
C ASP A 232 2.93 -25.76 18.20
N THR A 233 3.07 -25.75 19.53
CA THR A 233 4.05 -24.92 20.25
C THR A 233 5.48 -25.43 20.06
N THR A 234 5.68 -26.69 19.68
CA THR A 234 7.00 -27.27 19.41
C THR A 234 7.65 -26.63 18.19
N TYR A 235 6.91 -26.49 17.08
CA TYR A 235 7.40 -25.75 15.93
C TYR A 235 7.70 -24.30 16.28
N ALA A 236 6.80 -23.63 17.01
CA ALA A 236 7.02 -22.25 17.45
C ALA A 236 8.34 -22.12 18.23
N ALA A 237 8.54 -22.93 19.29
CA ALA A 237 9.74 -22.90 20.12
C ALA A 237 11.04 -23.21 19.36
N SER A 238 10.96 -24.04 18.30
CA SER A 238 12.12 -24.43 17.48
C SER A 238 12.77 -23.25 16.74
N LEU A 239 12.05 -22.14 16.54
CA LEU A 239 12.54 -20.95 15.83
C LEU A 239 13.37 -20.00 16.71
N SER A 240 13.57 -20.34 17.99
CA SER A 240 14.18 -19.45 19.00
C SER A 240 15.56 -18.96 18.61
N SER A 241 16.42 -19.83 18.07
CA SER A 241 17.78 -19.45 17.67
C SER A 241 17.81 -18.43 16.52
N GLN A 242 16.95 -18.60 15.51
CA GLN A 242 16.87 -17.68 14.38
C GLN A 242 16.31 -16.31 14.82
N ILE A 243 15.22 -16.31 15.59
CA ILE A 243 14.61 -15.08 16.10
C ILE A 243 15.55 -14.35 17.04
N GLN A 244 16.23 -15.07 17.93
CA GLN A 244 17.23 -14.48 18.83
C GLN A 244 18.34 -13.79 18.02
N LYS A 245 18.83 -14.42 16.95
CA LYS A 245 19.90 -13.84 16.14
C LYS A 245 19.53 -12.48 15.53
N ASP A 246 18.29 -12.34 15.04
CA ASP A 246 17.76 -11.07 14.53
C ASP A 246 17.66 -10.00 15.62
N LEU A 247 17.11 -10.38 16.77
CA LEU A 247 16.94 -9.45 17.90
C LEU A 247 18.28 -9.02 18.49
N ASP A 248 19.21 -9.95 18.64
CA ASP A 248 20.55 -9.66 19.15
C ASP A 248 21.31 -8.74 18.18
N TYR A 249 21.09 -8.87 16.86
CA TYR A 249 21.60 -7.91 15.89
C TYR A 249 21.03 -6.51 16.11
N ILE A 250 19.72 -6.37 16.31
CA ILE A 250 19.08 -5.08 16.60
C ILE A 250 19.69 -4.50 17.88
N VAL A 251 19.74 -5.26 18.98
CA VAL A 251 20.29 -4.83 20.27
C VAL A 251 21.73 -4.34 20.15
N ARG A 252 22.56 -4.99 19.31
CA ARG A 252 23.95 -4.55 19.07
C ARG A 252 24.05 -3.27 18.26
N ASN A 253 23.13 -3.04 17.31
CA ASN A 253 23.35 -2.07 16.23
C ASN A 253 22.37 -0.88 16.21
N TYR A 254 21.28 -0.90 16.98
CA TYR A 254 20.26 0.17 16.94
C TYR A 254 20.81 1.55 17.33
N ALA A 255 21.79 1.59 18.24
CA ALA A 255 22.40 2.82 18.74
C ALA A 255 23.65 3.25 17.95
N ASN A 256 24.01 2.55 16.87
CA ASN A 256 25.17 2.93 16.07
C ASN A 256 24.99 4.35 15.51
N THR A 257 26.07 5.14 15.51
CA THR A 257 26.03 6.55 15.10
C THR A 257 26.00 6.74 13.58
N CYS A 258 26.06 5.65 12.80
CA CYS A 258 25.91 5.59 11.33
C CYS A 258 26.82 6.54 10.51
N THR A 259 27.79 7.18 11.17
CA THR A 259 28.60 8.31 10.65
C THR A 259 30.11 8.10 10.79
N SER A 260 30.57 7.03 11.45
CA SER A 260 32.00 6.67 11.52
C SER A 260 32.20 5.17 11.81
N GLY A 261 32.40 4.37 10.76
CA GLY A 261 32.86 2.97 10.85
C GLY A 261 31.87 1.93 10.29
N THR A 262 30.57 2.09 10.54
CA THR A 262 29.52 1.18 10.00
C THR A 262 28.37 2.02 9.45
N PRO A 263 28.08 1.96 8.13
CA PRO A 263 26.94 2.66 7.52
C PRO A 263 25.60 2.12 8.04
N CYS A 264 24.52 2.89 7.85
CA CYS A 264 23.15 2.47 8.12
C CYS A 264 22.23 3.03 7.03
N PHE A 265 21.89 2.22 6.03
CA PHE A 265 21.08 2.71 4.92
C PHE A 265 19.58 2.70 5.23
N ASP A 266 18.85 3.65 4.66
CA ASP A 266 17.40 3.74 4.77
C ASP A 266 16.70 2.66 3.93
N LEU A 267 15.38 2.55 4.06
CA LEU A 267 14.55 1.62 3.27
C LEU A 267 14.65 1.86 1.75
N TRP A 268 15.10 3.04 1.34
CA TRP A 268 15.34 3.42 -0.04
C TRP A 268 16.77 3.13 -0.52
N GLU A 269 17.62 2.62 0.36
CA GLU A 269 18.96 2.10 0.06
C GLU A 269 19.98 3.19 -0.36
N GLU A 270 19.77 4.44 0.06
CA GLU A 270 20.45 5.61 -0.52
C GLU A 270 21.29 6.40 0.47
N LYS A 271 20.80 6.59 1.70
CA LYS A 271 21.39 7.51 2.66
C LYS A 271 21.84 6.76 3.91
N SER A 272 23.10 6.94 4.28
CA SER A 272 23.62 6.47 5.56
C SER A 272 23.30 7.49 6.66
N ALA A 273 22.39 7.15 7.57
CA ALA A 273 22.01 7.96 8.74
C ALA A 273 21.24 7.09 9.77
N GLN A 274 20.76 7.71 10.85
CA GLN A 274 19.72 7.11 11.69
C GLN A 274 18.34 7.44 11.09
N HIS A 275 17.50 6.41 10.95
CA HIS A 275 16.28 6.45 10.13
C HIS A 275 15.04 6.09 10.95
N TRP A 276 14.02 6.95 10.90
CA TRP A 276 12.81 6.76 11.70
C TRP A 276 12.07 5.47 11.33
N TYR A 277 11.98 5.15 10.03
CA TYR A 277 11.38 3.90 9.56
C TYR A 277 12.09 2.68 10.16
N THR A 278 13.42 2.68 10.11
CA THR A 278 14.23 1.58 10.66
C THR A 278 14.02 1.45 12.16
N GLU A 279 14.03 2.56 12.89
CA GLU A 279 13.83 2.58 14.35
C GLU A 279 12.44 2.04 14.74
N ILE A 280 11.36 2.43 14.05
CA ILE A 280 10.00 1.98 14.40
C ILE A 280 9.78 0.49 14.12
N VAL A 281 10.30 -0.04 13.00
CA VAL A 281 10.15 -1.47 12.69
C VAL A 281 11.07 -2.35 13.54
N GLN A 282 12.23 -1.83 13.98
CA GLN A 282 13.07 -2.49 14.98
C GLN A 282 12.38 -2.55 16.34
N ARG A 283 11.77 -1.44 16.79
CA ARG A 283 10.97 -1.42 18.02
C ARG A 283 9.87 -2.47 17.96
N ARG A 284 9.12 -2.50 16.86
CA ARG A 284 8.06 -3.50 16.65
C ARG A 284 8.59 -4.93 16.70
N GLY A 285 9.73 -5.19 16.07
CA GLY A 285 10.42 -6.49 16.11
C GLY A 285 10.84 -6.90 17.52
N LEU A 286 11.40 -5.99 18.32
CA LEU A 286 11.77 -6.24 19.71
C LEU A 286 10.56 -6.56 20.59
N LEU A 287 9.43 -5.86 20.42
CA LEU A 287 8.19 -6.17 21.14
C LEU A 287 7.59 -7.51 20.73
N ALA A 288 7.63 -7.84 19.43
CA ALA A 288 7.24 -9.15 18.92
C ALA A 288 8.13 -10.26 19.50
N GLY A 289 9.45 -10.04 19.53
CA GLY A 289 10.44 -10.91 20.15
C GLY A 289 10.21 -11.13 21.64
N LYS A 290 9.95 -10.06 22.40
CA LYS A 290 9.54 -10.13 23.80
C LYS A 290 8.32 -11.05 23.99
N SER A 291 7.28 -10.88 23.16
CA SER A 291 6.10 -11.75 23.21
C SER A 291 6.44 -13.21 22.91
N TYR A 292 7.22 -13.45 21.87
CA TYR A 292 7.70 -14.78 21.47
C TYR A 292 8.44 -15.50 22.62
N PHE A 293 9.47 -14.84 23.20
CA PHE A 293 10.28 -15.44 24.26
C PHE A 293 9.52 -15.61 25.57
N SER A 294 8.49 -14.79 25.82
CA SER A 294 7.59 -15.00 26.94
C SER A 294 6.65 -16.19 26.73
N LYS A 295 6.13 -16.40 25.51
CA LYS A 295 5.11 -17.42 25.22
C LYS A 295 5.69 -18.83 25.07
N TRP A 296 6.83 -18.98 24.37
CA TRP A 296 7.26 -20.30 23.88
C TRP A 296 8.65 -20.74 24.32
N VAL A 297 9.44 -19.86 24.95
CA VAL A 297 10.81 -20.18 25.39
C VAL A 297 11.02 -19.97 26.89
N SER A 298 10.27 -19.05 27.50
CA SER A 298 10.36 -18.68 28.91
C SER A 298 11.74 -18.15 29.32
N ASN A 299 12.27 -17.17 28.58
CA ASN A 299 13.55 -16.51 28.87
C ASN A 299 13.37 -15.06 29.37
N PRO A 300 13.27 -14.82 30.70
CA PRO A 300 13.01 -13.50 31.26
C PRO A 300 14.15 -12.49 31.05
N THR A 301 15.40 -12.96 30.90
CA THR A 301 16.56 -12.12 30.63
C THR A 301 16.48 -11.49 29.25
N LEU A 302 16.19 -12.29 28.22
CA LEU A 302 15.99 -11.79 26.86
C LEU A 302 14.77 -10.86 26.79
N VAL A 303 13.65 -11.23 27.43
CA VAL A 303 12.46 -10.38 27.54
C VAL A 303 12.78 -8.98 28.09
N SER A 304 13.58 -8.91 29.16
CA SER A 304 13.98 -7.63 29.78
C SER A 304 14.93 -6.84 28.89
N SER A 305 15.88 -7.50 28.23
CA SER A 305 16.82 -6.88 27.28
C SER A 305 16.07 -6.24 26.10
N TYR A 306 15.14 -6.97 25.49
CA TYR A 306 14.38 -6.48 24.34
C TYR A 306 13.43 -5.33 24.73
N GLN A 307 12.86 -5.37 25.94
CA GLN A 307 12.10 -4.23 26.47
C GLN A 307 12.98 -2.99 26.60
N ALA A 308 14.18 -3.10 27.18
CA ALA A 308 15.09 -1.97 27.37
C ALA A 308 15.54 -1.35 26.03
N ALA A 309 15.87 -2.19 25.03
CA ALA A 309 16.21 -1.73 23.69
C ALA A 309 15.02 -1.03 23.02
N SER A 310 13.80 -1.57 23.15
CA SER A 310 12.60 -0.95 22.59
C SER A 310 12.33 0.44 23.17
N SER A 311 12.50 0.64 24.48
CA SER A 311 12.34 1.95 25.13
C SER A 311 13.45 2.94 24.74
N SER A 312 14.65 2.46 24.42
CA SER A 312 15.72 3.30 23.89
C SER A 312 15.39 3.82 22.49
N LEU A 313 14.85 2.96 21.63
CA LEU A 313 14.36 3.34 20.30
C LEU A 313 13.22 4.36 20.36
N GLU A 314 12.32 4.26 21.34
CA GLU A 314 11.26 5.27 21.55
C GLU A 314 11.83 6.67 21.82
N THR A 315 12.91 6.73 22.60
CA THR A 315 13.60 7.99 22.90
C THR A 315 14.30 8.55 21.66
N MET A 316 14.92 7.67 20.86
CA MET A 316 15.54 8.05 19.59
C MET A 316 14.49 8.59 18.62
N MET A 317 13.39 7.85 18.40
CA MET A 317 12.32 8.27 17.47
C MET A 317 11.74 9.65 17.80
N ALA A 318 11.61 9.99 19.09
CA ALA A 318 11.16 11.31 19.50
C ALA A 318 12.06 12.45 18.99
N SER A 319 13.36 12.20 18.83
CA SER A 319 14.32 13.20 18.32
C SER A 319 14.24 13.45 16.82
N HIS A 320 13.48 12.65 16.06
CA HIS A 320 13.19 12.93 14.65
C HIS A 320 12.18 14.08 14.46
N TRP A 321 11.42 14.45 15.49
CA TRP A 321 10.47 15.54 15.39
C TRP A 321 11.16 16.90 15.19
N ASN A 322 10.97 17.50 14.03
CA ASN A 322 11.44 18.84 13.73
C ASN A 322 10.34 19.86 14.07
N SER A 323 10.41 20.46 15.25
CA SER A 323 9.41 21.44 15.70
C SER A 323 9.35 22.71 14.84
N THR A 324 10.44 23.07 14.17
CA THR A 324 10.50 24.24 13.28
C THR A 324 9.78 23.97 11.96
N ALA A 325 10.03 22.79 11.37
CA ALA A 325 9.40 22.40 10.12
C ALA A 325 7.98 21.83 10.33
N GLY A 326 7.69 21.31 11.52
CA GLY A 326 6.40 20.77 11.92
C GLY A 326 6.11 19.40 11.31
N TYR A 327 7.13 18.58 11.09
CA TYR A 327 7.01 17.17 10.68
C TYR A 327 8.18 16.34 11.23
N ILE A 328 8.04 15.02 11.14
CA ILE A 328 9.08 14.05 11.49
C ILE A 328 10.09 13.98 10.32
N ASN A 329 11.36 14.28 10.57
CA ASN A 329 12.43 14.06 9.61
C ASN A 329 12.71 12.55 9.54
N GLU A 330 12.75 11.95 8.34
CA GLU A 330 13.10 10.52 8.24
C GLU A 330 14.54 10.26 8.70
N MET A 331 15.46 11.18 8.43
CA MET A 331 16.88 11.03 8.74
C MET A 331 17.32 12.02 9.83
N ARG A 332 18.13 11.56 10.79
CA ARG A 332 18.77 12.44 11.79
C ARG A 332 20.20 12.79 11.46
N ASP A 333 20.62 13.92 12.01
CA ASP A 333 22.02 14.36 12.16
C ASP A 333 22.83 14.44 10.85
N ILE A 334 22.14 14.54 9.72
CA ILE A 334 22.74 14.78 8.41
C ILE A 334 22.03 15.93 7.69
N ASN A 335 22.79 16.71 6.94
CA ASN A 335 22.23 17.66 5.98
C ASN A 335 21.77 16.90 4.72
N GLY A 336 20.63 16.22 4.84
CA GLY A 336 20.07 15.33 3.83
C GLY A 336 18.82 15.88 3.13
N ARG A 337 17.85 15.00 2.90
CA ARG A 337 16.50 15.36 2.42
C ARG A 337 15.86 16.34 3.40
N LYS A 338 15.11 17.28 2.86
CA LYS A 338 14.43 18.30 3.65
C LYS A 338 12.92 18.19 3.54
N SER A 339 12.36 17.30 2.73
CA SER A 339 10.92 17.03 2.68
C SER A 339 10.48 15.91 3.66
N PRO A 340 9.19 15.85 4.02
CA PRO A 340 8.58 14.65 4.56
C PRO A 340 8.75 13.45 3.61
N ASP A 341 9.03 12.28 4.17
CA ASP A 341 9.27 11.04 3.44
C ASP A 341 8.10 10.06 3.64
N ALA A 342 7.76 9.29 2.60
CA ALA A 342 6.79 8.20 2.64
C ALA A 342 7.17 7.14 3.69
N ALA A 343 8.45 7.05 4.04
CA ALA A 343 8.97 6.24 5.14
C ALA A 343 8.19 6.40 6.45
N ILE A 344 7.74 7.61 6.78
CA ILE A 344 6.96 7.87 8.02
C ILE A 344 5.59 7.17 7.95
N MET A 345 4.90 7.29 6.81
CA MET A 345 3.63 6.61 6.58
C MET A 345 3.84 5.09 6.57
N LEU A 346 4.82 4.58 5.83
CA LEU A 346 5.12 3.14 5.72
C LEU A 346 5.47 2.56 7.08
N GLY A 347 6.34 3.21 7.85
CA GLY A 347 6.75 2.74 9.17
C GLY A 347 5.58 2.68 10.15
N SER A 348 4.67 3.67 10.09
CA SER A 348 3.45 3.70 10.90
C SER A 348 2.52 2.54 10.57
N ILE A 349 2.20 2.28 9.28
CA ILE A 349 1.29 1.20 8.89
C ILE A 349 1.92 -0.20 9.04
N HIS A 350 3.24 -0.34 8.82
CA HIS A 350 3.95 -1.62 8.97
C HIS A 350 4.18 -2.00 10.44
N SER A 351 4.26 -1.00 11.34
CA SER A 351 4.48 -1.23 12.76
C SER A 351 3.21 -1.16 13.60
N PHE A 352 2.06 -0.80 13.00
CA PHE A 352 0.80 -0.69 13.71
C PHE A 352 0.35 -2.04 14.30
N ASP A 353 0.23 -2.08 15.63
CA ASP A 353 -0.31 -3.20 16.39
C ASP A 353 -1.22 -2.69 17.54
N SER A 354 -1.36 -3.47 18.61
CA SER A 354 -2.23 -3.15 19.74
C SER A 354 -1.75 -2.00 20.65
N ASP A 355 -0.48 -1.58 20.59
CA ASP A 355 0.04 -0.55 21.50
C ASP A 355 -0.21 0.89 21.02
N ASN A 356 -0.65 1.05 19.77
CA ASN A 356 -0.96 2.33 19.12
C ASN A 356 0.21 3.33 19.09
N TYR A 357 1.46 2.90 19.34
CA TYR A 357 2.64 3.76 19.37
C TYR A 357 2.98 4.27 17.96
N ASN A 358 3.13 5.60 17.79
CA ASN A 358 3.35 6.24 16.49
C ASN A 358 2.42 5.72 15.37
N SER A 359 1.18 5.39 15.74
CA SER A 359 0.17 4.92 14.81
C SER A 359 -0.32 6.03 13.87
N PRO A 360 -1.17 5.70 12.89
CA PRO A 360 -1.78 6.70 12.02
C PRO A 360 -2.65 7.76 12.74
N THR A 361 -2.92 7.58 14.05
CA THR A 361 -3.64 8.56 14.89
C THR A 361 -2.73 9.44 15.74
N ASN A 362 -1.43 9.12 15.84
CA ASN A 362 -0.46 9.98 16.50
C ASN A 362 -0.43 11.35 15.78
N ASP A 363 -0.43 12.43 16.53
CA ASP A 363 -0.62 13.77 15.98
C ASP A 363 0.55 14.25 15.12
N GLN A 364 1.80 13.90 15.49
CA GLN A 364 2.99 14.20 14.71
C GLN A 364 3.05 13.36 13.43
N VAL A 365 2.73 12.06 13.51
CA VAL A 365 2.67 11.17 12.34
C VAL A 365 1.57 11.62 11.38
N LEU A 366 0.35 11.80 11.87
CA LEU A 366 -0.81 12.24 11.07
C LEU A 366 -0.53 13.58 10.37
N ARG A 367 0.06 14.54 11.08
CA ARG A 367 0.47 15.82 10.49
C ARG A 367 1.54 15.64 9.42
N THR A 368 2.56 14.82 9.68
CA THR A 368 3.66 14.57 8.74
C THR A 368 3.14 13.97 7.45
N VAL A 369 2.29 12.94 7.54
CA VAL A 369 1.69 12.27 6.38
C VAL A 369 0.72 13.18 5.62
N TRP A 370 -0.02 14.04 6.34
CA TRP A 370 -0.86 15.06 5.71
C TRP A 370 -0.05 16.11 4.94
N LEU A 371 1.08 16.59 5.48
CA LEU A 371 1.98 17.51 4.78
C LEU A 371 2.66 16.85 3.57
N TYR A 372 3.19 15.64 3.76
CA TYR A 372 3.77 14.80 2.72
C TYR A 372 2.86 14.71 1.49
N ALA A 373 1.61 14.29 1.68
CA ALA A 373 0.63 14.18 0.60
C ALA A 373 0.40 15.51 -0.14
N ARG A 374 0.30 16.62 0.61
CA ARG A 374 0.04 17.94 0.02
C ARG A 374 1.21 18.43 -0.82
N TYR A 375 2.45 18.13 -0.44
CA TYR A 375 3.63 18.54 -1.22
C TYR A 375 3.63 17.91 -2.62
N PHE A 376 3.19 16.65 -2.71
CA PHE A 376 3.07 15.97 -4.01
C PHE A 376 1.96 16.52 -4.91
N LYS A 377 0.99 17.27 -4.38
CA LYS A 377 -0.14 17.79 -5.15
C LYS A 377 0.30 18.69 -6.31
N GLY A 378 1.37 19.46 -6.12
CA GLY A 378 1.97 20.32 -7.15
C GLY A 378 3.25 19.81 -7.79
N HIS A 379 3.73 18.65 -7.36
CA HIS A 379 5.05 18.16 -7.74
C HIS A 379 5.05 17.50 -9.12
N PHE A 380 4.27 16.42 -9.28
CA PHE A 380 4.19 15.70 -10.55
C PHE A 380 3.22 16.37 -11.51
N ALA A 381 3.58 16.53 -12.78
CA ALA A 381 2.70 17.16 -13.77
C ALA A 381 1.35 16.41 -13.90
N ILE A 382 1.35 15.09 -13.70
CA ILE A 382 0.12 14.29 -13.66
C ILE A 382 -0.81 14.61 -12.49
N ASN A 383 -0.29 15.12 -11.36
CA ASN A 383 -1.10 15.60 -10.23
C ASN A 383 -1.64 17.01 -10.48
N GLN A 384 -0.83 17.86 -11.11
CA GLN A 384 -1.20 19.24 -11.45
C GLN A 384 -2.46 19.27 -12.32
N ASN A 385 -2.55 18.36 -13.30
CA ASN A 385 -3.71 18.20 -14.17
C ASN A 385 -4.95 17.62 -13.48
N ARG A 386 -4.84 17.22 -12.21
CA ARG A 386 -5.89 16.57 -11.41
C ARG A 386 -6.01 17.16 -10.00
N GLY A 387 -5.80 18.47 -9.85
CA GLY A 387 -5.75 19.14 -8.54
C GLY A 387 -6.99 18.99 -7.63
N SER A 388 -8.13 18.51 -8.13
CA SER A 388 -9.32 18.19 -7.31
C SER A 388 -9.33 16.77 -6.73
N TYR A 389 -8.40 15.90 -7.12
CA TYR A 389 -8.29 14.51 -6.68
C TYR A 389 -7.19 14.34 -5.64
N ALA A 390 -7.18 13.18 -4.97
CA ALA A 390 -6.03 12.77 -4.15
C ALA A 390 -4.79 12.66 -5.06
N PRO A 391 -3.64 13.22 -4.66
CA PRO A 391 -2.44 13.15 -5.48
C PRO A 391 -1.87 11.73 -5.52
N LEU A 392 -1.24 11.36 -6.63
CA LEU A 392 -0.26 10.29 -6.60
C LEU A 392 0.97 10.76 -5.79
N VAL A 393 1.58 9.88 -5.01
CA VAL A 393 2.70 10.27 -4.12
C VAL A 393 3.95 9.44 -4.42
N GLY A 394 5.13 10.06 -4.32
CA GLY A 394 6.44 9.44 -4.51
C GLY A 394 7.07 9.02 -3.17
N ARG A 395 8.38 8.76 -3.15
CA ARG A 395 9.09 8.46 -1.89
C ARG A 395 9.29 9.73 -1.05
N TYR A 396 9.91 10.75 -1.63
CA TYR A 396 10.16 12.07 -1.05
C TYR A 396 10.34 13.08 -2.20
N MET A 397 10.29 14.38 -1.92
CA MET A 397 10.21 15.42 -2.97
C MET A 397 11.51 15.62 -3.76
N GLU A 398 12.65 15.32 -3.14
CA GLU A 398 13.98 15.45 -3.77
C GLU A 398 14.39 14.20 -4.56
N ASP A 399 13.46 13.28 -4.81
CA ASP A 399 13.74 12.02 -5.48
C ASP A 399 14.12 12.24 -6.96
N VAL A 400 15.13 11.47 -7.40
CA VAL A 400 15.64 11.48 -8.77
C VAL A 400 15.68 10.09 -9.39
N TYR A 401 15.32 9.04 -8.65
CA TYR A 401 15.32 7.67 -9.14
C TYR A 401 14.14 7.39 -10.08
N ASN A 402 14.43 7.21 -11.36
CA ASN A 402 13.44 6.98 -12.41
C ASN A 402 13.12 5.49 -12.68
N GLY A 403 13.58 4.57 -11.83
CA GLY A 403 13.35 3.15 -12.04
C GLY A 403 14.37 2.45 -12.94
N GLY A 404 15.47 3.11 -13.31
CA GLY A 404 16.61 2.47 -13.99
C GLY A 404 16.36 2.02 -15.43
N ASP A 405 15.33 2.52 -16.10
CA ASP A 405 15.02 2.13 -17.49
C ASP A 405 16.01 2.71 -18.52
N GLY A 406 16.78 3.75 -18.16
CA GLY A 406 17.73 4.41 -19.05
C GLY A 406 17.08 5.13 -20.24
N VAL A 407 15.74 5.16 -20.32
CA VAL A 407 14.97 5.73 -21.43
C VAL A 407 14.18 6.95 -20.99
N ASN A 408 13.77 7.03 -19.72
CA ASN A 408 12.95 8.11 -19.21
C ASN A 408 13.76 9.13 -18.41
N ASN A 409 14.10 10.25 -19.05
CA ASN A 409 14.76 11.41 -18.41
C ASN A 409 13.77 12.34 -17.66
N ASP A 410 12.53 11.89 -17.42
CA ASP A 410 11.48 12.70 -16.82
C ASP A 410 11.51 12.74 -15.29
N GLY A 411 12.45 12.02 -14.67
CA GLY A 411 12.71 12.04 -13.22
C GLY A 411 11.95 10.96 -12.43
N ALA A 412 12.08 11.02 -11.10
CA ALA A 412 11.40 10.11 -10.19
C ALA A 412 9.88 10.28 -10.28
N GLY A 413 9.20 9.14 -10.31
CA GLY A 413 7.75 9.06 -10.43
C GLY A 413 7.05 8.85 -9.10
N PRO A 414 5.71 8.97 -9.07
CA PRO A 414 4.95 8.44 -7.95
C PRO A 414 5.05 6.93 -7.88
N TRP A 415 5.06 6.42 -6.65
CA TRP A 415 5.17 5.01 -6.35
C TRP A 415 3.78 4.42 -6.09
N LEU A 416 3.49 3.30 -6.73
CA LEU A 416 2.18 2.63 -6.56
C LEU A 416 2.01 2.18 -5.11
N LEU A 417 3.08 1.66 -4.49
CA LEU A 417 3.05 1.24 -3.09
C LEU A 417 2.83 2.39 -2.10
N ALA A 418 3.40 3.56 -2.37
CA ALA A 418 3.21 4.72 -1.51
C ALA A 418 1.78 5.25 -1.61
N THR A 419 1.23 5.28 -2.83
CA THR A 419 -0.15 5.69 -3.08
C THR A 419 -1.16 4.72 -2.45
N ALA A 420 -0.93 3.40 -2.54
CA ALA A 420 -1.74 2.41 -1.84
C ALA A 420 -1.59 2.52 -0.31
N GLY A 421 -0.37 2.77 0.17
CA GLY A 421 -0.08 3.00 1.59
C GLY A 421 -0.83 4.20 2.16
N MET A 422 -1.02 5.29 1.40
CA MET A 422 -1.83 6.43 1.83
C MET A 422 -3.28 6.02 2.11
N ALA A 423 -3.84 5.14 1.26
CA ALA A 423 -5.18 4.60 1.50
C ALA A 423 -5.23 3.78 2.78
N GLU A 424 -4.28 2.85 2.97
CA GLU A 424 -4.16 2.06 4.20
C GLU A 424 -4.06 2.95 5.45
N PHE A 425 -3.18 3.94 5.42
CA PHE A 425 -2.94 4.87 6.53
C PHE A 425 -4.24 5.53 6.99
N TYR A 426 -5.02 6.07 6.06
CA TYR A 426 -6.28 6.74 6.40
C TYR A 426 -7.38 5.79 6.87
N TYR A 427 -7.46 4.56 6.31
CA TYR A 427 -8.40 3.55 6.82
C TYR A 427 -8.06 3.12 8.25
N VAL A 428 -6.77 2.93 8.55
CA VAL A 428 -6.31 2.63 9.90
C VAL A 428 -6.61 3.79 10.85
N ALA A 429 -6.29 5.03 10.47
CA ALA A 429 -6.60 6.21 11.28
C ALA A 429 -8.10 6.34 11.58
N ALA A 430 -8.96 6.17 10.57
CA ALA A 430 -10.42 6.21 10.72
C ALA A 430 -10.92 5.12 11.68
N THR A 431 -10.42 3.88 11.52
CA THR A 431 -10.79 2.74 12.36
C THR A 431 -10.40 2.97 13.81
N SER A 432 -9.15 3.36 14.06
CA SER A 432 -8.61 3.56 15.41
C SER A 432 -9.31 4.71 16.14
N LEU A 433 -9.57 5.84 15.47
CA LEU A 433 -10.30 6.96 16.08
C LEU A 433 -11.75 6.59 16.41
N PHE A 434 -12.41 5.81 15.54
CA PHE A 434 -13.77 5.35 15.80
C PHE A 434 -13.84 4.42 17.01
N GLN A 435 -12.92 3.46 17.11
CA GLN A 435 -12.84 2.53 18.24
C GLN A 435 -12.49 3.25 19.55
N ALA A 436 -11.64 4.29 19.50
CA ALA A 436 -11.33 5.11 20.66
C ALA A 436 -12.53 5.94 21.16
N GLY A 437 -13.54 6.17 20.32
CA GLY A 437 -14.75 6.93 20.65
C GLY A 437 -14.50 8.43 20.92
N SER A 438 -13.27 8.90 20.79
CA SER A 438 -12.84 10.27 21.01
C SER A 438 -11.52 10.58 20.30
N ALA A 439 -11.21 11.86 20.06
CA ALA A 439 -9.90 12.28 19.59
C ALA A 439 -9.47 13.60 20.25
N SER A 440 -8.25 13.65 20.78
CA SER A 440 -7.68 14.86 21.36
C SER A 440 -7.17 15.81 20.28
N VAL A 441 -7.42 17.11 20.45
CA VAL A 441 -6.99 18.16 19.53
C VAL A 441 -5.71 18.80 20.06
N THR A 442 -4.62 18.61 19.32
CA THR A 442 -3.30 19.20 19.61
C THR A 442 -2.98 20.29 18.59
N ALA A 443 -1.92 21.07 18.85
CA ALA A 443 -1.42 22.03 17.87
C ALA A 443 -0.97 21.37 16.55
N ASN A 444 -0.58 20.10 16.57
CA ASN A 444 -0.12 19.38 15.39
C ASN A 444 -1.30 18.95 14.50
N ASN A 445 -2.37 18.41 15.09
CA ASN A 445 -3.49 17.83 14.35
C ASN A 445 -4.67 18.80 14.11
N GLN A 446 -4.74 19.96 14.77
CA GLN A 446 -5.87 20.90 14.61
C GLN A 446 -6.15 21.26 13.15
N LYS A 447 -5.11 21.66 12.40
CA LYS A 447 -5.24 22.00 10.97
C LYS A 447 -5.60 20.79 10.11
N VAL A 448 -5.14 19.60 10.51
CA VAL A 448 -5.47 18.35 9.83
C VAL A 448 -6.95 18.03 10.03
N TYR A 449 -7.46 18.14 11.25
CA TYR A 449 -8.89 17.93 11.55
C TYR A 449 -9.77 18.96 10.84
N GLN A 450 -9.33 20.23 10.76
CA GLN A 450 -10.02 21.27 9.99
C GLN A 450 -10.07 20.91 8.50
N TYR A 451 -8.98 20.39 7.92
CA TYR A 451 -8.96 19.89 6.55
C TYR A 451 -9.96 18.73 6.33
N PHE A 452 -10.17 17.90 7.35
CA PHE A 452 -11.19 16.85 7.38
C PHE A 452 -12.56 17.30 7.94
N GLY A 453 -12.84 18.61 7.93
CA GLY A 453 -14.17 19.16 8.20
C GLY A 453 -14.54 19.31 9.68
N VAL A 454 -13.57 19.26 10.59
CA VAL A 454 -13.80 19.42 12.03
C VAL A 454 -12.98 20.59 12.57
N THR A 455 -13.67 21.66 12.97
CA THR A 455 -13.06 22.81 13.65
C THR A 455 -13.21 22.63 15.17
N ALA A 456 -12.08 22.60 15.87
CA ALA A 456 -12.04 22.47 17.32
C ALA A 456 -10.81 23.20 17.89
N ASN A 457 -10.87 23.57 19.17
CA ASN A 457 -9.79 24.28 19.84
C ASN A 457 -8.69 23.32 20.31
N VAL A 458 -7.44 23.75 20.26
CA VAL A 458 -6.32 23.00 20.88
C VAL A 458 -6.61 22.77 22.36
N GLY A 459 -6.34 21.57 22.86
CA GLY A 459 -6.63 21.13 24.22
C GLY A 459 -8.03 20.56 24.43
N SER A 460 -8.91 20.63 23.41
CA SER A 460 -10.23 19.98 23.47
C SER A 460 -10.19 18.51 23.04
N THR A 461 -11.27 17.78 23.31
CA THR A 461 -11.49 16.42 22.82
C THR A 461 -12.76 16.40 21.98
N ILE A 462 -12.66 15.92 20.74
CA ILE A 462 -13.83 15.73 19.86
C ILE A 462 -14.46 14.37 20.11
N THR A 463 -15.79 14.34 20.12
CA THR A 463 -16.63 13.15 20.30
C THR A 463 -17.88 13.27 19.42
N GLY A 464 -18.77 12.28 19.45
CA GLY A 464 -20.10 12.35 18.82
C GLY A 464 -20.04 12.67 17.32
N SER A 465 -20.89 13.60 16.87
CA SER A 465 -21.00 13.97 15.44
C SER A 465 -19.70 14.49 14.84
N SER A 466 -18.91 15.25 15.59
CA SER A 466 -17.61 15.75 15.11
C SER A 466 -16.63 14.61 14.86
N LEU A 467 -16.58 13.62 15.76
CA LEU A 467 -15.75 12.43 15.56
C LEU A 467 -16.23 11.62 14.34
N VAL A 468 -17.54 11.42 14.19
CA VAL A 468 -18.12 10.72 13.04
C VAL A 468 -17.77 11.43 11.72
N THR A 469 -17.84 12.77 11.69
CA THR A 469 -17.42 13.56 10.51
C THR A 469 -15.94 13.35 10.19
N LEU A 470 -15.05 13.45 11.19
CA LEU A 470 -13.61 13.23 10.99
C LEU A 470 -13.34 11.83 10.44
N VAL A 471 -13.90 10.80 11.08
CA VAL A 471 -13.72 9.39 10.71
C VAL A 471 -14.21 9.11 9.30
N ASN A 472 -15.41 9.57 8.94
CA ASN A 472 -15.95 9.39 7.59
C ASN A 472 -15.11 10.11 6.53
N ASN A 473 -14.59 11.30 6.85
CA ASN A 473 -13.75 12.05 5.93
C ASN A 473 -12.35 11.43 5.77
N LEU A 474 -11.77 10.88 6.83
CA LEU A 474 -10.53 10.09 6.73
C LEU A 474 -10.76 8.83 5.87
N PHE A 475 -11.82 8.08 6.13
CA PHE A 475 -12.18 6.92 5.30
C PHE A 475 -12.35 7.31 3.83
N GLY A 476 -13.09 8.39 3.56
CA GLY A 476 -13.30 8.90 2.21
C GLY A 476 -12.02 9.39 1.52
N GLU A 477 -11.04 9.87 2.28
CA GLU A 477 -9.71 10.20 1.75
C GLU A 477 -8.99 8.94 1.26
N GLY A 478 -9.05 7.84 2.04
CA GLY A 478 -8.50 6.56 1.62
C GLY A 478 -9.14 6.03 0.33
N ASP A 479 -10.45 6.16 0.18
CA ASP A 479 -11.17 5.83 -1.06
C ASP A 479 -10.73 6.71 -2.23
N ALA A 480 -10.44 8.00 -1.99
CA ALA A 480 -9.94 8.91 -3.02
C ALA A 480 -8.54 8.51 -3.53
N TYR A 481 -7.65 8.03 -2.67
CA TYR A 481 -6.34 7.49 -3.11
C TYR A 481 -6.50 6.23 -3.96
N LEU A 482 -7.40 5.31 -3.58
CA LEU A 482 -7.70 4.14 -4.41
C LEU A 482 -8.34 4.53 -5.75
N GLN A 483 -9.17 5.58 -5.79
CA GLN A 483 -9.71 6.12 -7.04
C GLN A 483 -8.60 6.63 -7.96
N THR A 484 -7.68 7.43 -7.41
CA THR A 484 -6.54 7.95 -8.18
C THR A 484 -5.69 6.81 -8.72
N LEU A 485 -5.37 5.82 -7.89
CA LEU A 485 -4.59 4.65 -8.32
C LEU A 485 -5.32 3.87 -9.42
N SER A 486 -6.62 3.60 -9.23
CA SER A 486 -7.47 2.92 -10.21
C SER A 486 -7.47 3.63 -11.57
N TYR A 487 -7.61 4.96 -11.57
CA TYR A 487 -7.58 5.78 -12.78
C TYR A 487 -6.28 5.60 -13.58
N TRP A 488 -5.13 5.66 -12.91
CA TRP A 488 -3.82 5.57 -13.58
C TRP A 488 -3.43 4.14 -13.96
N MET A 489 -3.93 3.13 -13.25
CA MET A 489 -3.79 1.74 -13.66
C MET A 489 -4.60 1.44 -14.94
N GLY A 490 -5.73 2.12 -15.12
CA GLY A 490 -6.59 1.95 -16.28
C GLY A 490 -7.15 0.52 -16.36
N SER A 491 -7.12 -0.08 -17.55
CA SER A 491 -7.56 -1.46 -17.77
C SER A 491 -6.54 -2.52 -17.34
N SER A 492 -5.31 -2.13 -17.05
CA SER A 492 -4.23 -3.05 -16.68
C SER A 492 -4.20 -3.26 -15.18
N GLN A 493 -4.12 -4.52 -14.76
CA GLN A 493 -3.98 -4.89 -13.36
C GLN A 493 -2.51 -5.00 -12.90
N ALA A 494 -1.57 -4.95 -13.84
CA ALA A 494 -0.15 -5.03 -13.54
C ALA A 494 0.31 -3.79 -12.74
N MET A 495 0.88 -4.02 -11.56
CA MET A 495 1.46 -2.99 -10.71
C MET A 495 2.98 -2.94 -10.90
N THR A 496 3.49 -1.79 -11.31
CA THR A 496 4.92 -1.50 -11.37
C THR A 496 5.40 -0.86 -10.09
N GLU A 497 6.69 -0.56 -10.01
CA GLU A 497 7.25 0.27 -8.95
C GLU A 497 6.68 1.70 -9.00
N GLN A 498 6.65 2.32 -10.19
CA GLN A 498 6.28 3.72 -10.36
C GLN A 498 5.36 3.96 -11.56
N PHE A 499 4.76 5.15 -11.60
CA PHE A 499 4.31 5.78 -12.85
C PHE A 499 5.27 6.91 -13.24
N ASN A 500 5.37 7.23 -14.52
CA ASN A 500 6.12 8.37 -15.01
C ASN A 500 5.46 9.68 -14.52
N PRO A 501 6.23 10.62 -13.96
CA PRO A 501 5.70 11.81 -13.30
C PRO A 501 5.00 12.81 -14.24
N LYS A 502 5.19 12.67 -15.55
CA LYS A 502 4.61 13.56 -16.58
C LYS A 502 3.49 12.92 -17.39
N THR A 503 3.69 11.67 -17.79
CA THR A 503 2.77 10.96 -18.70
C THR A 503 1.84 10.00 -17.96
N GLY A 504 2.23 9.55 -16.76
CA GLY A 504 1.54 8.49 -16.03
C GLY A 504 1.74 7.09 -16.60
N ALA A 505 2.61 6.94 -17.61
CA ALA A 505 3.01 5.62 -18.12
C ALA A 505 3.67 4.80 -16.99
N ARG A 506 3.54 3.47 -17.02
CA ARG A 506 4.23 2.59 -16.05
C ARG A 506 5.75 2.69 -16.23
N GLN A 507 6.50 2.81 -15.13
CA GLN A 507 7.97 2.84 -15.14
C GLN A 507 8.56 2.11 -13.92
N GLY A 508 9.87 1.88 -13.94
CA GLY A 508 10.58 1.09 -12.93
C GLY A 508 10.28 -0.41 -13.04
N ALA A 509 10.55 -1.15 -11.96
CA ALA A 509 10.43 -2.60 -11.98
C ALA A 509 8.98 -3.05 -12.31
N PRO A 510 8.78 -3.85 -13.37
CA PRO A 510 7.47 -4.41 -13.68
C PRO A 510 7.10 -5.50 -12.68
N HIS A 511 5.81 -5.59 -12.34
CA HIS A 511 5.30 -6.57 -11.37
C HIS A 511 6.04 -6.54 -10.02
N LEU A 512 6.25 -5.35 -9.46
CA LEU A 512 6.90 -5.21 -8.16
C LEU A 512 6.03 -5.87 -7.07
N THR A 513 6.59 -6.85 -6.38
CA THR A 513 5.89 -7.64 -5.35
C THR A 513 5.35 -6.76 -4.23
N TRP A 514 6.12 -5.77 -3.79
CA TRP A 514 5.69 -4.83 -2.74
C TRP A 514 4.51 -3.94 -3.18
N SER A 515 4.44 -3.54 -4.47
CA SER A 515 3.27 -2.83 -4.99
C SER A 515 2.00 -3.67 -4.85
N TYR A 516 2.03 -4.96 -5.17
CA TYR A 516 0.89 -5.85 -4.95
C TYR A 516 0.56 -6.04 -3.46
N ALA A 517 1.59 -6.22 -2.62
CA ALA A 517 1.44 -6.37 -1.18
C ALA A 517 0.74 -5.17 -0.54
N SER A 518 1.16 -3.94 -0.88
CA SER A 518 0.60 -2.69 -0.36
C SER A 518 -0.89 -2.50 -0.71
N LEU A 519 -1.31 -2.94 -1.90
CA LEU A 519 -2.72 -2.87 -2.27
C LEU A 519 -3.56 -3.88 -1.49
N ILE A 520 -3.02 -5.07 -1.27
CA ILE A 520 -3.69 -6.11 -0.48
C ILE A 520 -3.90 -5.61 0.95
N THR A 521 -2.88 -5.01 1.57
CA THR A 521 -2.99 -4.47 2.94
C THR A 521 -3.92 -3.26 3.00
N ALA A 522 -3.90 -2.37 2.00
CA ALA A 522 -4.87 -1.28 1.88
C ALA A 522 -6.31 -1.81 1.79
N LYS A 523 -6.56 -2.88 1.02
CA LYS A 523 -7.87 -3.54 0.99
C LYS A 523 -8.25 -4.13 2.34
N PHE A 524 -7.33 -4.81 3.03
CA PHE A 524 -7.62 -5.38 4.34
C PHE A 524 -7.98 -4.30 5.36
N ALA A 525 -7.28 -3.18 5.35
CA ALA A 525 -7.60 -2.03 6.19
C ALA A 525 -8.97 -1.44 5.83
N ARG A 526 -9.28 -1.30 4.53
CA ARG A 526 -10.58 -0.84 4.05
C ARG A 526 -11.73 -1.73 4.49
N ASP A 527 -11.61 -3.04 4.32
CA ASP A 527 -12.66 -4.02 4.71
C ASP A 527 -12.88 -4.00 6.22
N THR A 528 -11.79 -3.88 7.00
CA THR A 528 -11.84 -3.74 8.45
C THR A 528 -12.57 -2.45 8.83
N ALA A 529 -12.21 -1.32 8.21
CA ALA A 529 -12.86 -0.04 8.45
C ALA A 529 -14.36 -0.09 8.09
N LEU A 530 -14.75 -0.67 6.95
CA LEU A 530 -16.17 -0.84 6.59
C LEU A 530 -16.94 -1.65 7.65
N THR A 531 -16.32 -2.71 8.16
CA THR A 531 -16.92 -3.54 9.21
C THR A 531 -17.09 -2.75 10.50
N VAL A 532 -16.02 -2.11 10.99
CA VAL A 532 -16.00 -1.36 12.25
C VAL A 532 -16.95 -0.16 12.20
N LEU A 533 -16.90 0.62 11.13
CA LEU A 533 -17.70 1.84 10.95
C LEU A 533 -19.18 1.56 10.68
N SER A 534 -19.55 0.32 10.36
CA SER A 534 -20.96 -0.11 10.30
C SER A 534 -21.58 -0.37 11.68
N GLY A 535 -20.76 -0.50 12.72
CA GLY A 535 -21.21 -0.61 14.10
C GLY A 535 -21.54 0.74 14.73
N ASN A 536 -22.01 0.73 15.98
CA ASN A 536 -22.09 1.96 16.78
C ASN A 536 -20.68 2.32 17.32
N PRO A 537 -20.32 3.62 17.41
CA PRO A 537 -19.07 4.01 18.07
C PRO A 537 -19.05 3.45 19.48
N THR A 538 -18.03 2.67 19.82
CA THR A 538 -17.90 2.12 21.17
C THR A 538 -17.81 3.28 22.16
N THR A 539 -18.70 3.27 23.16
CA THR A 539 -18.66 4.26 24.25
C THR A 539 -17.31 4.11 24.97
N PRO A 540 -16.60 5.21 25.33
CA PRO A 540 -15.31 5.10 25.99
C PRO A 540 -15.45 4.35 27.32
N THR A 541 -15.07 3.07 27.35
CA THR A 541 -14.89 2.36 28.61
C THR A 541 -13.51 2.72 29.14
N ASN A 542 -13.45 3.63 30.10
CA ASN A 542 -12.29 3.82 30.96
C ASN A 542 -12.07 2.52 31.76
N SER A 543 -11.32 1.56 31.22
CA SER A 543 -10.69 0.45 31.95
C SER A 543 -9.72 -0.30 31.03
N ALA A 544 -8.55 0.30 30.80
CA ALA A 544 -7.37 -0.48 30.43
C ALA A 544 -6.75 -1.03 31.71
N THR A 545 -7.22 -2.19 32.13
CA THR A 545 -6.40 -3.12 32.92
C THR A 545 -6.70 -4.50 32.36
N VAL A 546 -5.92 -4.90 31.34
CA VAL A 546 -5.91 -6.27 30.86
C VAL A 546 -5.20 -7.10 31.92
N THR A 547 -5.96 -7.54 32.93
CA THR A 547 -5.49 -8.58 33.84
C THR A 547 -5.63 -9.91 33.11
N ALA A 548 -4.50 -10.60 32.94
CA ALA A 548 -4.44 -11.96 32.45
C ALA A 548 -5.42 -12.83 33.24
N THR A 549 -6.49 -13.29 32.58
CA THR A 549 -7.44 -14.23 33.18
C THR A 549 -7.17 -15.60 32.59
N THR A 550 -6.64 -16.47 33.44
CA THR A 550 -6.54 -17.91 33.27
C THR A 550 -7.93 -18.51 33.08
N ILE A 551 -8.12 -19.32 32.04
CA ILE A 551 -9.34 -20.13 31.86
C ILE A 551 -9.07 -21.52 32.47
N PRO A 552 -9.83 -21.97 33.48
CA PRO A 552 -9.89 -23.38 33.83
C PRO A 552 -10.86 -24.11 32.90
N ALA A 553 -10.44 -25.28 32.45
CA ALA A 553 -11.27 -26.23 31.72
C ALA A 553 -12.48 -26.69 32.55
N SER A 554 -13.65 -26.77 31.93
CA SER A 554 -14.66 -27.73 32.35
C SER A 554 -15.57 -28.13 31.19
N THR A 555 -15.61 -29.44 30.99
CA THR A 555 -16.51 -30.24 30.18
C THR A 555 -17.96 -30.10 30.62
N THR A 556 -18.89 -29.88 29.70
CA THR A 556 -20.18 -30.57 29.74
C THR A 556 -20.79 -30.70 28.34
N THR A 557 -21.05 -31.93 27.96
CA THR A 557 -21.75 -32.38 26.77
C THR A 557 -23.26 -32.14 26.94
N THR A 558 -23.94 -31.53 25.97
CA THR A 558 -25.38 -31.78 25.80
C THR A 558 -25.78 -31.68 24.34
N THR A 559 -26.13 -32.84 23.81
CA THR A 559 -26.67 -33.12 22.48
C THR A 559 -28.13 -32.69 22.43
N THR A 560 -28.55 -31.94 21.41
CA THR A 560 -29.94 -31.97 20.94
C THR A 560 -29.98 -31.92 19.41
N THR A 561 -30.59 -32.97 18.87
CA THR A 561 -30.85 -33.25 17.46
C THR A 561 -32.19 -32.66 17.04
N VAL A 562 -32.24 -31.93 15.92
CA VAL A 562 -33.47 -31.76 15.14
C VAL A 562 -33.13 -31.86 13.65
N SER A 563 -33.71 -32.87 13.00
CA SER A 563 -33.69 -33.13 11.56
C SER A 563 -34.96 -32.54 10.92
N PRO A 564 -34.95 -32.11 9.65
CA PRO A 564 -36.05 -31.37 9.02
C PRO A 564 -37.05 -32.29 8.28
N SER A 565 -38.22 -31.76 7.93
CA SER A 565 -39.05 -32.34 6.87
C SER A 565 -39.59 -31.24 5.93
N PRO A 566 -39.68 -31.50 4.61
CA PRO A 566 -39.81 -30.47 3.58
C PRO A 566 -41.25 -30.32 3.05
N THR A 567 -41.58 -29.17 2.46
CA THR A 567 -42.70 -29.08 1.52
C THR A 567 -42.30 -28.19 0.33
N ALA A 568 -42.61 -28.69 -0.86
CA ALA A 568 -42.11 -28.27 -2.15
C ALA A 568 -42.73 -26.97 -2.70
N VAL A 569 -41.92 -26.18 -3.42
CA VAL A 569 -42.39 -25.27 -4.48
C VAL A 569 -41.45 -25.42 -5.67
N THR A 570 -41.84 -26.27 -6.60
CA THR A 570 -41.17 -26.53 -7.88
C THR A 570 -41.64 -25.54 -8.95
N SER A 571 -40.79 -24.59 -9.35
CA SER A 571 -40.83 -23.96 -10.70
C SER A 571 -39.67 -22.99 -11.00
N LYS A 572 -38.89 -22.52 -10.01
CA LYS A 572 -37.82 -21.53 -10.24
C LYS A 572 -36.59 -22.05 -10.99
N CYS A 573 -36.34 -23.37 -11.04
CA CYS A 573 -35.05 -23.90 -11.47
C CYS A 573 -34.98 -24.38 -12.93
N ASN A 574 -35.99 -24.08 -13.75
CA ASN A 574 -35.99 -24.45 -15.16
C ASN A 574 -35.60 -23.25 -16.05
N VAL A 575 -34.30 -22.98 -16.16
CA VAL A 575 -33.74 -21.94 -17.06
C VAL A 575 -32.73 -22.55 -18.03
N ALA A 576 -32.60 -21.94 -19.21
CA ALA A 576 -31.65 -22.36 -20.24
C ALA A 576 -30.21 -22.35 -19.70
N VAL A 577 -29.36 -23.28 -20.19
CA VAL A 577 -27.95 -23.42 -19.72
C VAL A 577 -27.17 -22.10 -19.87
N SER A 578 -27.45 -21.32 -20.92
CA SER A 578 -26.83 -20.01 -21.18
C SER A 578 -27.17 -18.93 -20.14
N SER A 579 -28.26 -19.07 -19.40
CA SER A 579 -28.72 -18.08 -18.40
C SER A 579 -28.32 -18.48 -16.96
N ARG A 580 -27.57 -19.56 -16.82
CA ARG A 580 -27.13 -20.09 -15.52
C ARG A 580 -25.84 -19.40 -15.08
N ILE A 581 -25.86 -18.84 -13.87
CA ILE A 581 -24.66 -18.30 -13.23
C ILE A 581 -24.16 -19.34 -12.24
N ASP A 582 -22.91 -19.78 -12.35
CA ASP A 582 -22.36 -20.85 -11.52
C ASP A 582 -22.46 -20.49 -10.02
N CYS A 583 -23.07 -21.40 -9.26
CA CYS A 583 -23.20 -21.31 -7.80
C CYS A 583 -22.42 -22.45 -7.10
N GLY A 584 -21.86 -23.37 -7.87
CA GLY A 584 -21.07 -24.49 -7.39
C GLY A 584 -19.57 -24.30 -7.60
N VAL A 585 -18.83 -25.29 -7.12
CA VAL A 585 -17.46 -25.60 -7.55
C VAL A 585 -17.46 -26.99 -8.20
N ILE A 586 -16.45 -27.33 -8.99
CA ILE A 586 -16.33 -28.65 -9.64
C ILE A 586 -16.46 -29.77 -8.58
N GLY A 587 -17.39 -30.70 -8.80
CA GLY A 587 -17.69 -31.79 -7.85
C GLY A 587 -18.78 -31.49 -6.82
N THR A 588 -19.40 -30.30 -6.86
CA THR A 588 -20.57 -29.97 -6.02
C THR A 588 -21.70 -30.97 -6.30
N THR A 589 -22.28 -31.54 -5.24
CA THR A 589 -23.44 -32.45 -5.33
C THR A 589 -24.76 -31.68 -5.32
N GLU A 590 -25.85 -32.32 -5.76
CA GLU A 590 -27.20 -31.74 -5.72
C GLU A 590 -27.60 -31.22 -4.33
N ALA A 591 -27.29 -31.98 -3.28
CA ALA A 591 -27.58 -31.60 -1.90
C ALA A 591 -26.80 -30.36 -1.48
N GLN A 592 -25.51 -30.28 -1.81
CA GLN A 592 -24.67 -29.11 -1.52
C GLN A 592 -25.13 -27.88 -2.29
N CYS A 593 -25.59 -28.05 -3.54
CA CYS A 593 -26.11 -26.95 -4.34
C CYS A 593 -27.40 -26.35 -3.75
N LYS A 594 -28.36 -27.22 -3.41
CA LYS A 594 -29.64 -26.78 -2.84
C LYS A 594 -29.46 -26.16 -1.44
N ALA A 595 -28.51 -26.67 -0.65
CA ALA A 595 -28.17 -26.08 0.66
C ALA A 595 -27.63 -24.65 0.56
N LYS A 596 -27.02 -24.27 -0.57
CA LYS A 596 -26.59 -22.89 -0.87
C LYS A 596 -27.72 -21.99 -1.39
N GLY A 597 -28.96 -22.49 -1.46
CA GLY A 597 -30.11 -21.76 -1.99
C GLY A 597 -30.16 -21.69 -3.52
N CYS A 598 -29.37 -22.52 -4.22
CA CYS A 598 -29.23 -22.50 -5.67
C CYS A 598 -30.04 -23.61 -6.36
N CYS A 599 -30.19 -23.46 -7.68
CA CYS A 599 -30.87 -24.41 -8.53
C CYS A 599 -29.91 -25.50 -9.03
N TRP A 600 -30.38 -26.74 -9.03
CA TRP A 600 -29.64 -27.89 -9.56
C TRP A 600 -30.37 -28.46 -10.77
N ASN A 601 -29.67 -28.57 -11.90
CA ASN A 601 -30.19 -29.23 -13.10
C ASN A 601 -29.02 -29.77 -13.96
N PRO A 602 -28.92 -31.08 -14.23
CA PRO A 602 -27.88 -31.64 -15.09
C PRO A 602 -27.85 -31.02 -16.49
N LEU A 603 -26.69 -31.05 -17.13
CA LEU A 603 -26.53 -30.58 -18.50
C LEU A 603 -26.98 -31.66 -19.51
N PRO A 604 -27.65 -31.27 -20.61
CA PRO A 604 -27.79 -32.12 -21.79
C PRO A 604 -26.42 -32.55 -22.35
N SER A 605 -26.31 -33.78 -22.86
CA SER A 605 -25.07 -34.31 -23.44
C SER A 605 -24.49 -33.39 -24.51
N GLY A 606 -23.20 -33.06 -24.37
CA GLY A 606 -22.47 -32.18 -25.31
C GLY A 606 -22.58 -30.67 -25.03
N THR A 607 -23.20 -30.25 -23.93
CA THR A 607 -23.25 -28.83 -23.51
C THR A 607 -22.31 -28.54 -22.34
N ASN A 608 -21.71 -27.34 -22.33
CA ASN A 608 -20.86 -26.84 -21.25
C ASN A 608 -21.64 -25.82 -20.41
N GLY A 609 -21.56 -25.91 -19.08
CA GLY A 609 -22.24 -24.99 -18.16
C GLY A 609 -22.35 -25.53 -16.73
N PRO A 610 -22.85 -24.73 -15.77
CA PRO A 610 -22.93 -25.16 -14.38
C PRO A 610 -24.18 -26.04 -14.11
N TRP A 611 -23.97 -27.14 -13.38
CA TRP A 611 -25.04 -28.00 -12.86
C TRP A 611 -25.75 -27.35 -11.68
N CYS A 612 -24.98 -26.61 -10.86
CA CYS A 612 -25.46 -25.81 -9.74
C CYS A 612 -25.42 -24.32 -10.09
N PHE A 613 -26.56 -23.63 -10.11
CA PHE A 613 -26.61 -22.27 -10.63
C PHE A 613 -27.65 -21.38 -9.94
N ASN A 614 -27.43 -20.07 -10.04
CA ASN A 614 -28.45 -19.05 -9.82
C ASN A 614 -29.21 -18.79 -11.11
N THR A 615 -30.52 -18.54 -10.99
CA THR A 615 -31.33 -18.05 -12.10
C THR A 615 -30.91 -16.61 -12.38
N GLY A 616 -30.13 -16.37 -13.44
CA GLY A 616 -29.71 -15.01 -13.79
C GLY A 616 -30.91 -14.06 -13.88
N ALA A 617 -30.71 -12.80 -13.48
CA ALA A 617 -31.72 -11.77 -13.70
C ALA A 617 -32.06 -11.74 -15.20
N VAL A 618 -33.36 -11.75 -15.53
CA VAL A 618 -33.80 -11.56 -16.91
C VAL A 618 -33.21 -10.24 -17.37
N THR A 619 -32.43 -10.23 -18.44
CA THR A 619 -31.91 -9.01 -19.05
C THR A 619 -32.75 -8.67 -20.28
N THR A 620 -32.96 -7.38 -20.53
CA THR A 620 -33.70 -6.88 -21.69
C THR A 620 -32.80 -6.09 -22.63
N CYS A 621 -33.14 -6.15 -23.92
CA CYS A 621 -32.55 -5.33 -24.97
C CYS A 621 -33.32 -4.05 -25.26
N SER A 622 -34.38 -3.76 -24.50
CA SER A 622 -35.17 -2.54 -24.59
C SER A 622 -34.48 -1.35 -23.89
N VAL A 623 -33.34 -0.90 -24.43
CA VAL A 623 -32.58 0.26 -23.92
C VAL A 623 -32.74 1.46 -24.86
N ALA A 624 -33.17 2.59 -24.30
CA ALA A 624 -33.25 3.87 -25.03
C ALA A 624 -31.87 4.27 -25.57
N VAL A 625 -31.78 4.82 -26.78
CA VAL A 625 -30.50 5.11 -27.47
C VAL A 625 -29.56 5.97 -26.62
N SER A 626 -30.09 6.96 -25.89
CA SER A 626 -29.35 7.84 -24.99
C SER A 626 -28.70 7.13 -23.79
N SER A 627 -29.18 5.93 -23.45
CA SER A 627 -28.76 5.16 -22.28
C SER A 627 -27.99 3.90 -22.67
N ARG A 628 -27.74 3.69 -23.97
CA ARG A 628 -26.97 2.55 -24.46
C ARG A 628 -25.48 2.73 -24.12
N VAL A 629 -24.90 1.71 -23.52
CA VAL A 629 -23.46 1.61 -23.30
C VAL A 629 -22.87 0.68 -24.35
N ASP A 630 -21.86 1.15 -25.09
CA ASP A 630 -21.24 0.42 -26.18
C ASP A 630 -20.66 -0.93 -25.69
N CYS A 631 -20.97 -2.01 -26.42
CA CYS A 631 -20.44 -3.35 -26.20
C CYS A 631 -19.59 -3.86 -27.40
N GLY A 632 -19.49 -3.04 -28.44
CA GLY A 632 -18.90 -3.36 -29.71
C GLY A 632 -17.58 -2.62 -30.01
N VAL A 633 -17.14 -2.78 -31.24
CA VAL A 633 -16.12 -1.95 -31.88
C VAL A 633 -16.76 -1.28 -33.10
N VAL A 634 -16.20 -0.17 -33.57
CA VAL A 634 -16.70 0.50 -34.79
C VAL A 634 -16.69 -0.50 -35.97
N GLY A 635 -17.85 -0.69 -36.61
CA GLY A 635 -18.03 -1.64 -37.72
C GLY A 635 -18.36 -3.08 -37.31
N ILE A 636 -18.59 -3.36 -36.02
CA ILE A 636 -19.06 -4.68 -35.56
C ILE A 636 -20.39 -5.07 -36.22
N THR A 637 -20.55 -6.33 -36.60
CA THR A 637 -21.80 -6.85 -37.17
C THR A 637 -22.78 -7.33 -36.09
N GLU A 638 -24.06 -7.47 -36.44
CA GLU A 638 -25.09 -8.01 -35.54
C GLU A 638 -24.70 -9.37 -34.95
N ALA A 639 -24.20 -10.28 -35.78
CA ALA A 639 -23.77 -11.61 -35.35
C ALA A 639 -22.58 -11.53 -34.37
N GLN A 640 -21.62 -10.63 -34.61
CA GLN A 640 -20.49 -10.42 -33.71
C GLN A 640 -20.91 -9.78 -32.39
N CYS A 641 -21.91 -8.90 -32.40
CA CYS A 641 -22.50 -8.31 -31.20
C CYS A 641 -23.22 -9.37 -30.35
N GLY A 642 -24.05 -10.20 -30.99
CA GLY A 642 -24.74 -11.29 -30.32
C GLY A 642 -23.79 -12.33 -29.73
N ALA A 643 -22.68 -12.64 -30.42
CA ALA A 643 -21.66 -13.54 -29.91
C ALA A 643 -20.95 -13.03 -28.63
N LYS A 644 -20.98 -11.72 -28.38
CA LYS A 644 -20.49 -11.09 -27.14
C LYS A 644 -21.53 -11.07 -26.00
N GLY A 645 -22.74 -11.61 -26.23
CA GLY A 645 -23.82 -11.58 -25.25
C GLY A 645 -24.51 -10.22 -25.12
N CYS A 646 -24.43 -9.38 -26.14
CA CYS A 646 -24.95 -8.02 -26.15
C CYS A 646 -26.17 -7.83 -27.06
N CYS A 647 -26.83 -6.70 -26.89
CA CYS A 647 -28.03 -6.32 -27.62
C CYS A 647 -27.67 -5.56 -28.89
N TRP A 648 -28.40 -5.83 -29.98
CA TRP A 648 -28.23 -5.17 -31.26
C TRP A 648 -29.50 -4.42 -31.65
N SER A 649 -29.37 -3.15 -32.03
CA SER A 649 -30.49 -2.36 -32.56
C SER A 649 -29.96 -1.21 -33.43
N PRO A 650 -30.22 -1.21 -34.75
CA PRO A 650 -29.85 -0.13 -35.66
C PRO A 650 -30.46 1.22 -35.24
N LEU A 651 -29.78 2.31 -35.59
CA LEU A 651 -30.27 3.67 -35.33
C LEU A 651 -30.99 4.25 -36.55
N ALA A 652 -32.01 5.08 -36.28
CA ALA A 652 -32.63 5.89 -37.31
C ALA A 652 -31.64 6.94 -37.86
N SER A 653 -31.85 7.37 -39.10
CA SER A 653 -31.02 8.38 -39.75
C SER A 653 -30.95 9.66 -38.90
N GLY A 654 -29.73 10.14 -38.63
CA GLY A 654 -29.49 11.35 -37.82
C GLY A 654 -29.42 11.13 -36.31
N VAL A 655 -29.60 9.90 -35.80
CA VAL A 655 -29.45 9.58 -34.38
C VAL A 655 -28.04 9.01 -34.10
N SER A 656 -27.37 9.52 -33.07
CA SER A 656 -26.03 9.06 -32.64
C SER A 656 -26.13 8.11 -31.44
N GLY A 657 -25.35 7.03 -31.46
CA GLY A 657 -25.29 6.02 -30.39
C GLY A 657 -24.78 4.66 -30.90
N PRO A 658 -24.52 3.70 -29.99
CA PRO A 658 -24.02 2.38 -30.39
C PRO A 658 -25.15 1.46 -30.89
N TRP A 659 -24.89 0.76 -32.00
CA TRP A 659 -25.78 -0.29 -32.52
C TRP A 659 -25.67 -1.57 -31.68
N CYS A 660 -24.47 -1.86 -31.16
CA CYS A 660 -24.18 -2.96 -30.23
C CYS A 660 -24.01 -2.42 -28.80
N PHE A 661 -24.87 -2.82 -27.87
CA PHE A 661 -24.88 -2.27 -26.52
C PHE A 661 -25.17 -3.32 -25.45
N ASN A 662 -24.76 -3.04 -24.21
CA ASN A 662 -24.99 -3.94 -23.10
C ASN A 662 -26.50 -4.13 -22.83
N ALA A 663 -26.91 -5.37 -22.62
CA ALA A 663 -28.22 -5.66 -22.06
C ALA A 663 -28.29 -5.10 -20.63
N VAL A 664 -29.46 -4.59 -20.24
CA VAL A 664 -29.71 -4.14 -18.86
C VAL A 664 -30.64 -5.14 -18.17
N PRO A 665 -30.66 -5.22 -16.83
CA PRO A 665 -31.67 -5.99 -16.13
C PRO A 665 -33.09 -5.56 -16.60
N ALA A 666 -33.94 -6.55 -16.90
CA ALA A 666 -35.32 -6.36 -17.34
C ALA A 666 -36.24 -5.94 -16.19
#